data_AF-A0A370DN97-F1
#
_entry.id   AF-A0A370DN97-F1
#
_cell.length_a   1.000
_cell.length_b   1.000
_cell.length_c   1.000
_cell.angle_alpha   90.00
_cell.angle_beta   90.00
_cell.angle_gamma   90.00
#
_symmetry.space_group_name_H-M   'P 1'
#
loop_
_entity.id
_entity.type
_entity.pdbx_description
1 polymer ?
#
loop_
_entity_poly.entity_id
_entity_poly.type
_entity_poly.pdbx_seq_one_letter_code
_entity_poly.pdbx_strand_id
1 'polypeptide(L)'
;MFTDVPIAANVTGMILNDLANEFDPNSPTFGEKFAPPWTPVAFYDWNGVQVSRVYADQFGRYDTVVPSTFSANLPQPSGMSPNMLVACMNDAGPVPNPLIGTVDVSGDITGVPGQIITVGDVPAVIIDPFFDAQYSQFCYTFQYMPGSTTYLDTPVLPVAAFAGPGKFPLDCKSPDLTPTIASVRRHLGDGGGGPFALADQTIIIKSMGRMLVPNPDWDGTGIIPKNIERDYRFGAGQGRVFLEDDAGIRTELTVGLWRQNRIEADVTAIDPLVAISHGAYQVVVVGMDGTESPVGVTLTVGIEEGWGARNNWTLGKWTDAGTNYTKRLKYAYEVRSVDSAAVAGPLVHNTIQDAIDAANLGDLILVTPGVYDEMVMMWKPVKLQGWGAGDVVINARQVPTEKIIDWRTRAKALVDNGFIDTLPGQNVANVPFAALAENIFPSSEGAGIFVAGLASSATCLEDTDRLAFCHNRNKGSRVDGFTIVGASSGGSIVVNGHASFMDVSNNRITANSGFFGGGVRIGHPQLSHEIVSVNDPAYTGLANADIGDFVYDDAHNDDIRVHHNQISTNGGFGGAGGGVSLNTGADNYRVQKNWICGNFTQGDGGGIGHLGFSDNGLIEDNDILFNESFAQAGPRTGGGIAILGQAALVPETFTGELLTPGTGNVTVDSNRIRGNLAGAGDGGGISAALVNGHDVARYPDRKGKWSQVRIYNNMIANNVAGAAGGGVSLQDVLKADIRANTVANNDSTATAAILTFAPGNVNESVPMPAGIVSRTHSAELANVMSNHVTAVIAADWLTFSDAKLKNNIVHHNRSFYWLNQDPAANPPTNFGIFPAFCDPAVGGPDCDVANVDLYSVDLGVLDGLVTRLDLQLEPKNSLLTDTAGYATTNVMGDPAFVMGYVNIARDQTLVLQETTVLQTAGAFDEGGNWLQVSYGPLTITAGDYHITPTSVGIDNGANVPLQLEIDFDNEPRPDGGNNDIGADELQ
;
A
#
# COMPACT_ATOMS: atom_id res chain seq x y z
N MET A 1 -4.30 -53.19 4.93
CA MET A 1 -3.05 -53.06 4.18
C MET A 1 -2.16 -54.23 4.58
N PHE A 2 -1.71 -55.05 3.62
CA PHE A 2 -0.91 -56.26 3.89
C PHE A 2 0.57 -56.09 3.49
N THR A 3 1.06 -54.84 3.48
CA THR A 3 2.44 -54.47 3.13
C THR A 3 3.03 -53.60 4.23
N ASP A 4 4.33 -53.72 4.50
CA ASP A 4 5.03 -52.96 5.55
C ASP A 4 5.12 -51.45 5.23
N VAL A 5 4.96 -51.09 3.96
CA VAL A 5 4.88 -49.70 3.47
C VAL A 5 3.51 -49.50 2.79
N PRO A 6 2.70 -48.51 3.23
CA PRO A 6 1.47 -48.15 2.54
C PRO A 6 1.72 -47.70 1.10
N ILE A 7 0.77 -48.01 0.21
CA ILE A 7 0.80 -47.49 -1.16
C ILE A 7 0.52 -45.99 -1.10
N ALA A 8 1.44 -45.16 -1.60
CA ALA A 8 1.28 -43.71 -1.64
C ALA A 8 -0.02 -43.27 -2.35
N ALA A 9 -0.50 -42.08 -2.01
CA ALA A 9 -1.56 -41.40 -2.75
C ALA A 9 -0.92 -40.60 -3.88
N ASN A 10 -1.56 -40.59 -5.06
CA ASN A 10 -1.16 -39.72 -6.16
C ASN A 10 -1.98 -38.43 -6.11
N VAL A 11 -1.36 -37.32 -6.52
CA VAL A 11 -2.02 -36.03 -6.64
C VAL A 11 -1.72 -35.49 -8.03
N THR A 12 -2.76 -34.98 -8.69
CA THR A 12 -2.65 -34.22 -9.93
C THR A 12 -3.53 -32.99 -9.79
N GLY A 13 -3.04 -31.82 -10.19
CA GLY A 13 -3.77 -30.59 -9.92
C GLY A 13 -3.39 -29.44 -10.82
N MET A 14 -4.14 -28.36 -10.68
CA MET A 14 -3.96 -27.11 -11.39
C MET A 14 -4.21 -25.93 -10.44
N ILE A 15 -3.42 -24.89 -10.61
CA ILE A 15 -3.54 -23.63 -9.86
C ILE A 15 -4.21 -22.63 -10.79
N LEU A 16 -5.36 -22.09 -10.40
CA LEU A 16 -6.15 -21.19 -11.24
C LEU A 16 -6.27 -19.80 -10.65
N ASN A 17 -6.16 -18.78 -11.50
CA ASN A 17 -6.54 -17.41 -11.20
C ASN A 17 -8.01 -17.22 -11.58
N ASP A 18 -8.87 -17.11 -10.56
CA ASP A 18 -10.32 -16.99 -10.75
C ASP A 18 -10.77 -15.66 -11.35
N LEU A 19 -9.91 -14.63 -11.38
CA LEU A 19 -10.23 -13.30 -11.89
C LEU A 19 -9.63 -13.02 -13.28
N ALA A 20 -8.94 -13.98 -13.90
CA ALA A 20 -8.40 -13.81 -15.24
C ALA A 20 -8.66 -15.03 -16.13
N ASN A 21 -8.85 -14.76 -17.40
CA ASN A 21 -9.07 -15.78 -18.43
C ASN A 21 -7.81 -16.06 -19.24
N GLU A 22 -7.67 -17.29 -19.72
CA GLU A 22 -6.61 -17.69 -20.63
C GLU A 22 -7.03 -17.46 -22.09
N PHE A 23 -6.31 -16.55 -22.75
CA PHE A 23 -6.56 -16.15 -24.13
C PHE A 23 -5.45 -16.56 -25.10
N ASP A 24 -4.38 -17.22 -24.66
CA ASP A 24 -3.37 -17.79 -25.57
C ASP A 24 -3.89 -19.08 -26.22
N PRO A 25 -4.15 -19.10 -27.54
CA PRO A 25 -4.62 -20.30 -28.24
C PRO A 25 -3.60 -21.45 -28.26
N ASN A 26 -2.34 -21.19 -27.91
CA ASN A 26 -1.31 -22.22 -27.76
C ASN A 26 -1.29 -22.85 -26.37
N SER A 27 -2.04 -22.29 -25.41
CA SER A 27 -2.17 -22.86 -24.07
C SER A 27 -3.13 -24.05 -24.07
N PRO A 28 -2.80 -25.18 -23.41
CA PRO A 28 -3.73 -26.30 -23.25
C PRO A 28 -4.94 -25.94 -22.38
N THR A 29 -4.93 -24.79 -21.70
CA THR A 29 -6.05 -24.22 -20.94
C THR A 29 -6.74 -23.07 -21.68
N PHE A 30 -6.56 -22.93 -22.99
CA PHE A 30 -7.25 -21.91 -23.79
C PHE A 30 -8.77 -21.94 -23.57
N GLY A 31 -9.35 -20.78 -23.23
CA GLY A 31 -10.77 -20.63 -22.93
C GLY A 31 -11.19 -21.04 -21.51
N GLU A 32 -10.24 -21.46 -20.67
CA GLU A 32 -10.42 -21.65 -19.23
C GLU A 32 -9.87 -20.44 -18.45
N LYS A 33 -9.92 -20.52 -17.11
CA LYS A 33 -9.25 -19.56 -16.21
C LYS A 33 -7.73 -19.63 -16.39
N PHE A 34 -7.05 -18.48 -16.27
CA PHE A 34 -5.60 -18.39 -16.36
C PHE A 34 -4.92 -19.19 -15.25
N ALA A 35 -3.84 -19.89 -15.57
CA ALA A 35 -3.13 -20.75 -14.62
C ALA A 35 -1.70 -20.23 -14.39
N PRO A 36 -1.35 -19.73 -13.18
CA PRO A 36 -0.03 -19.18 -12.90
C PRO A 36 1.09 -20.23 -13.06
N PRO A 37 2.09 -19.99 -13.93
CA PRO A 37 3.13 -20.98 -14.20
C PRO A 37 4.21 -21.00 -13.11
N TRP A 38 4.82 -22.16 -12.88
CA TRP A 38 6.00 -22.34 -12.00
C TRP A 38 5.82 -22.01 -10.52
N THR A 39 4.59 -21.80 -10.04
CA THR A 39 4.31 -21.49 -8.64
C THR A 39 4.48 -22.73 -7.73
N PRO A 40 4.94 -22.56 -6.47
CA PRO A 40 5.18 -23.67 -5.56
C PRO A 40 3.88 -24.23 -4.96
N VAL A 41 3.84 -25.55 -4.79
CA VAL A 41 2.79 -26.27 -4.06
C VAL A 41 3.42 -27.10 -2.96
N ALA A 42 3.00 -26.87 -1.72
CA ALA A 42 3.50 -27.59 -0.55
C ALA A 42 2.39 -28.40 0.13
N PHE A 43 2.77 -29.57 0.63
CA PHE A 43 1.91 -30.48 1.38
C PHE A 43 2.44 -30.60 2.80
N TYR A 44 1.60 -30.32 3.79
CA TYR A 44 1.93 -30.35 5.21
C TYR A 44 1.14 -31.43 5.94
N ASP A 45 1.76 -32.02 6.95
CA ASP A 45 1.03 -32.85 7.92
C ASP A 45 0.28 -31.98 8.95
N TRP A 46 -0.42 -32.64 9.87
CA TRP A 46 -1.19 -31.97 10.92
C TRP A 46 -0.33 -31.17 11.92
N ASN A 47 0.98 -31.44 12.00
CA ASN A 47 1.91 -30.65 12.83
C ASN A 47 2.49 -29.45 12.05
N GLY A 48 2.09 -29.25 10.79
CA GLY A 48 2.69 -28.23 9.93
C GLY A 48 4.06 -28.61 9.38
N VAL A 49 4.46 -29.87 9.47
CA VAL A 49 5.74 -30.33 8.89
C VAL A 49 5.55 -30.56 7.40
N GLN A 50 6.40 -29.94 6.57
CA GLN A 50 6.35 -30.14 5.12
C GLN A 50 6.70 -31.59 4.78
N VAL A 51 5.76 -32.28 4.13
CA VAL A 51 5.89 -33.66 3.68
C VAL A 51 6.41 -33.73 2.24
N SER A 52 5.93 -32.83 1.39
CA SER A 52 6.33 -32.73 -0.01
C SER A 52 6.21 -31.29 -0.48
N ARG A 53 7.06 -30.89 -1.43
CA ARG A 53 6.89 -29.67 -2.22
C ARG A 53 7.11 -30.01 -3.69
N VAL A 54 6.27 -29.48 -4.55
CA VAL A 54 6.39 -29.54 -6.01
C VAL A 54 6.16 -28.15 -6.59
N TYR A 55 6.45 -27.99 -7.87
CA TYR A 55 6.25 -26.73 -8.59
C TYR A 55 5.34 -27.01 -9.78
N ALA A 56 4.43 -26.08 -10.06
CA ALA A 56 3.65 -26.13 -11.27
C ALA A 56 4.54 -26.05 -12.52
N ASP A 57 4.05 -26.57 -13.63
CA ASP A 57 4.68 -26.41 -14.93
C ASP A 57 4.34 -25.04 -15.55
N GLN A 58 4.71 -24.86 -16.81
CA GLN A 58 4.42 -23.63 -17.57
C GLN A 58 2.93 -23.37 -17.83
N PHE A 59 2.04 -24.32 -17.49
CA PHE A 59 0.60 -24.22 -17.66
C PHE A 59 -0.14 -24.31 -16.31
N GLY A 60 0.58 -24.08 -15.20
CA GLY A 60 0.01 -24.09 -13.85
C GLY A 60 -0.41 -25.47 -13.35
N ARG A 61 0.02 -26.56 -13.99
CA ARG A 61 -0.31 -27.95 -13.58
C ARG A 61 0.82 -28.60 -12.81
N TYR A 62 0.48 -29.51 -11.90
CA TYR A 62 1.47 -30.24 -11.10
C TYR A 62 1.03 -31.67 -10.79
N ASP A 63 2.00 -32.55 -10.59
CA ASP A 63 1.81 -33.92 -10.13
C ASP A 63 2.73 -34.22 -8.94
N THR A 64 2.25 -34.96 -7.95
CA THR A 64 3.08 -35.43 -6.84
C THR A 64 2.58 -36.74 -6.24
N VAL A 65 3.40 -37.36 -5.39
CA VAL A 65 3.02 -38.49 -4.55
C VAL A 65 3.20 -38.13 -3.08
N VAL A 66 2.18 -38.41 -2.27
CA VAL A 66 2.18 -38.10 -0.84
C VAL A 66 1.89 -39.35 -0.01
N PRO A 67 2.33 -39.39 1.25
CA PRO A 67 1.94 -40.47 2.16
C PRO A 67 0.42 -40.59 2.24
N SER A 68 -0.08 -41.79 1.96
CA SER A 68 -1.49 -42.14 2.20
C SER A 68 -1.71 -42.43 3.69
N THR A 69 -2.66 -43.32 4.02
CA THR A 69 -2.86 -43.78 5.39
C THR A 69 -2.03 -45.01 5.77
N PHE A 70 -1.73 -45.14 7.07
CA PHE A 70 -1.22 -46.35 7.72
C PHE A 70 -2.34 -47.13 8.44
N SER A 71 -3.54 -46.56 8.55
CA SER A 71 -4.65 -47.08 9.37
C SER A 71 -5.69 -47.82 8.54
N ALA A 72 -5.75 -49.14 8.71
CA ALA A 72 -6.77 -50.02 8.16
C ALA A 72 -7.52 -50.75 9.29
N ASN A 73 -8.74 -51.22 9.01
CA ASN A 73 -9.64 -51.96 9.90
C ASN A 73 -10.36 -51.14 10.99
N LEU A 74 -10.71 -49.88 10.70
CA LEU A 74 -11.63 -49.12 11.55
C LEU A 74 -13.07 -49.67 11.43
N PRO A 75 -13.91 -49.59 12.48
CA PRO A 75 -15.31 -50.02 12.45
C PRO A 75 -16.20 -49.06 11.65
N GLN A 76 -15.84 -48.79 10.39
CA GLN A 76 -16.57 -47.99 9.42
C GLN A 76 -16.60 -48.72 8.06
N PRO A 77 -17.57 -48.45 7.18
CA PRO A 77 -17.78 -49.23 5.95
C PRO A 77 -16.57 -49.32 5.01
N SER A 78 -15.73 -48.27 4.94
CA SER A 78 -14.52 -48.27 4.11
C SER A 78 -13.38 -49.11 4.71
N GLY A 79 -13.40 -49.36 6.02
CA GLY A 79 -12.30 -49.95 6.77
C GLY A 79 -11.01 -49.12 6.77
N MET A 80 -10.99 -47.90 6.23
CA MET A 80 -9.77 -47.11 6.02
C MET A 80 -9.99 -45.67 6.52
N SER A 81 -9.05 -45.12 7.29
CA SER A 81 -9.01 -43.66 7.56
C SER A 81 -8.10 -43.02 6.52
N PRO A 82 -8.51 -42.02 5.74
CA PRO A 82 -7.57 -41.29 4.88
C PRO A 82 -6.47 -40.61 5.72
N ASN A 83 -5.34 -40.33 5.09
CA ASN A 83 -4.41 -39.35 5.64
C ASN A 83 -4.91 -37.96 5.26
N MET A 84 -5.00 -37.07 6.23
CA MET A 84 -5.45 -35.69 6.02
C MET A 84 -4.20 -34.83 5.97
N LEU A 85 -3.89 -34.30 4.78
CA LEU A 85 -2.78 -33.36 4.59
C LEU A 85 -3.33 -32.00 4.19
N VAL A 86 -2.59 -30.95 4.52
CA VAL A 86 -2.88 -29.60 4.06
C VAL A 86 -2.13 -29.37 2.75
N ALA A 87 -2.84 -29.03 1.68
CA ALA A 87 -2.24 -28.59 0.43
C ALA A 87 -2.26 -27.06 0.38
N CYS A 88 -1.12 -26.45 0.09
CA CYS A 88 -0.93 -25.01 0.00
C CYS A 88 -0.40 -24.63 -1.39
N MET A 89 -1.17 -23.83 -2.11
CA MET A 89 -0.78 -23.28 -3.40
C MET A 89 -0.07 -21.95 -3.22
N ASN A 90 0.91 -21.70 -4.08
CA ASN A 90 1.80 -20.55 -4.01
C ASN A 90 2.45 -20.39 -2.61
N ASP A 91 2.82 -21.50 -1.96
CA ASP A 91 3.34 -21.46 -0.58
C ASP A 91 4.74 -20.81 -0.52
N ALA A 92 4.88 -19.76 0.29
CA ALA A 92 6.11 -18.98 0.39
C ALA A 92 7.28 -19.71 1.10
N GLY A 93 7.07 -20.91 1.68
CA GLY A 93 8.09 -21.62 2.45
C GLY A 93 7.93 -21.42 3.96
N PRO A 94 9.02 -21.45 4.75
CA PRO A 94 10.43 -21.33 4.33
C PRO A 94 11.02 -22.57 3.63
N VAL A 95 12.08 -22.37 2.84
CA VAL A 95 12.90 -23.43 2.20
C VAL A 95 14.39 -23.28 2.56
N PRO A 96 15.19 -24.36 2.53
CA PRO A 96 16.64 -24.26 2.75
C PRO A 96 17.31 -23.29 1.77
N ASN A 97 18.23 -22.46 2.26
CA ASN A 97 18.92 -21.50 1.40
C ASN A 97 19.90 -22.22 0.45
N PRO A 98 19.69 -22.16 -0.88
CA PRO A 98 20.50 -22.89 -1.84
C PRO A 98 21.93 -22.37 -1.96
N LEU A 99 22.24 -21.19 -1.41
CA LEU A 99 23.60 -20.62 -1.41
C LEU A 99 24.52 -21.31 -0.41
N ILE A 100 23.98 -21.95 0.63
CA ILE A 100 24.80 -22.54 1.69
C ILE A 100 25.58 -23.74 1.14
N GLY A 101 26.89 -23.74 1.39
CA GLY A 101 27.81 -24.74 0.85
C GLY A 101 28.31 -24.45 -0.57
N THR A 102 27.82 -23.38 -1.21
CA THR A 102 28.38 -22.89 -2.48
C THR A 102 29.57 -21.97 -2.24
N VAL A 103 30.37 -21.71 -3.28
CA VAL A 103 31.53 -20.82 -3.22
C VAL A 103 31.08 -19.42 -3.63
N ASP A 104 31.35 -18.43 -2.78
CA ASP A 104 31.16 -17.01 -3.08
C ASP A 104 32.21 -16.56 -4.11
N VAL A 105 31.86 -16.63 -5.39
CA VAL A 105 32.80 -16.33 -6.49
C VAL A 105 33.14 -14.84 -6.55
N SER A 106 32.20 -13.95 -6.21
CA SER A 106 32.37 -12.50 -6.30
C SER A 106 32.89 -11.87 -5.00
N GLY A 107 32.81 -12.59 -3.88
CA GLY A 107 33.10 -12.03 -2.55
C GLY A 107 31.99 -11.13 -2.04
N ASP A 108 30.80 -11.15 -2.68
CA ASP A 108 29.72 -10.24 -2.35
C ASP A 108 29.02 -10.61 -1.03
N ILE A 109 29.03 -11.89 -0.68
CA ILE A 109 28.29 -12.44 0.45
C ILE A 109 29.18 -12.51 1.69
N THR A 110 30.39 -13.05 1.50
CA THR A 110 31.37 -13.31 2.57
C THR A 110 32.37 -12.17 2.74
N GLY A 111 32.44 -11.25 1.76
CA GLY A 111 33.46 -10.21 1.70
C GLY A 111 34.82 -10.69 1.17
N VAL A 112 34.97 -11.98 0.84
CA VAL A 112 36.23 -12.58 0.35
C VAL A 112 35.93 -13.56 -0.80
N PRO A 113 36.33 -13.23 -2.05
CA PRO A 113 36.14 -14.15 -3.18
C PRO A 113 36.79 -15.52 -2.94
N GLY A 114 36.06 -16.58 -3.28
CA GLY A 114 36.50 -17.97 -3.14
C GLY A 114 36.22 -18.62 -1.79
N GLN A 115 35.57 -17.91 -0.85
CA GLN A 115 35.15 -18.48 0.44
C GLN A 115 33.86 -19.31 0.28
N ILE A 116 33.72 -20.38 1.07
CA ILE A 116 32.48 -21.16 1.14
C ILE A 116 31.45 -20.36 1.95
N ILE A 117 30.23 -20.25 1.43
CA ILE A 117 29.10 -19.59 2.10
C ILE A 117 28.56 -20.53 3.19
N THR A 118 28.46 -20.01 4.41
CA THR A 118 28.04 -20.78 5.60
C THR A 118 26.79 -20.22 6.26
N VAL A 119 26.22 -21.00 7.17
CA VAL A 119 25.15 -20.56 8.09
C VAL A 119 25.78 -19.50 9.02
N GLY A 120 25.51 -18.22 8.74
CA GLY A 120 26.17 -17.08 9.37
C GLY A 120 26.52 -15.97 8.37
N ASP A 121 26.83 -16.34 7.13
CA ASP A 121 26.99 -15.39 6.01
C ASP A 121 25.62 -15.04 5.40
N VAL A 122 24.72 -16.02 5.38
CA VAL A 122 23.34 -15.91 4.89
C VAL A 122 22.37 -16.62 5.84
N PRO A 123 21.06 -16.30 5.81
CA PRO A 123 20.04 -17.04 6.54
C PRO A 123 20.02 -18.52 6.16
N ALA A 124 19.82 -19.41 7.15
CA ALA A 124 19.72 -20.86 6.93
C ALA A 124 18.55 -21.26 6.02
N VAL A 125 17.47 -20.49 6.11
CA VAL A 125 16.24 -20.66 5.32
C VAL A 125 15.83 -19.32 4.72
N ILE A 126 15.13 -19.38 3.60
CA ILE A 126 14.63 -18.22 2.85
C ILE A 126 13.16 -18.45 2.43
N ILE A 127 12.51 -17.39 1.97
CA ILE A 127 11.28 -17.51 1.17
C ILE A 127 11.60 -18.22 -0.15
N ASP A 128 10.71 -19.09 -0.60
CA ASP A 128 10.88 -19.82 -1.85
C ASP A 128 11.03 -18.84 -3.04
N PRO A 129 12.12 -18.89 -3.82
CA PRO A 129 12.31 -18.00 -4.96
C PRO A 129 11.25 -18.13 -6.07
N PHE A 130 10.49 -19.22 -6.11
CA PHE A 130 9.37 -19.42 -7.04
C PHE A 130 8.03 -18.92 -6.49
N PHE A 131 7.98 -18.49 -5.23
CA PHE A 131 6.81 -17.81 -4.69
C PHE A 131 6.49 -16.58 -5.54
N ASP A 132 5.28 -16.53 -6.07
CA ASP A 132 4.83 -15.43 -6.91
C ASP A 132 4.06 -14.42 -6.06
N ALA A 133 4.67 -13.25 -5.87
CA ALA A 133 4.08 -12.18 -5.07
C ALA A 133 2.79 -11.58 -5.66
N GLN A 134 2.46 -11.90 -6.92
CA GLN A 134 1.24 -11.41 -7.55
C GLN A 134 -0.02 -12.15 -7.12
N TYR A 135 0.11 -13.32 -6.47
CA TYR A 135 -1.00 -14.20 -6.11
C TYR A 135 -1.04 -14.51 -4.61
N SER A 136 -2.23 -14.71 -4.07
CA SER A 136 -2.43 -15.11 -2.67
C SER A 136 -1.90 -16.51 -2.39
N GLN A 137 -1.57 -16.79 -1.13
CA GLN A 137 -1.41 -18.15 -0.64
C GLN A 137 -2.79 -18.73 -0.32
N PHE A 138 -3.05 -19.95 -0.77
CA PHE A 138 -4.31 -20.63 -0.46
C PHE A 138 -4.04 -22.05 0.02
N CYS A 139 -4.51 -22.35 1.23
CA CYS A 139 -4.28 -23.63 1.89
C CYS A 139 -5.59 -24.27 2.34
N TYR A 140 -5.72 -25.58 2.14
CA TYR A 140 -6.87 -26.34 2.63
C TYR A 140 -6.51 -27.81 2.92
N THR A 141 -7.23 -28.39 3.89
CA THR A 141 -7.04 -29.79 4.28
C THR A 141 -7.87 -30.71 3.38
N PHE A 142 -7.26 -31.78 2.87
CA PHE A 142 -7.95 -32.74 2.01
C PHE A 142 -7.56 -34.20 2.33
N GLN A 143 -8.37 -35.15 1.85
CA GLN A 143 -8.16 -36.58 2.07
C GLN A 143 -7.27 -37.23 1.00
N TYR A 144 -6.30 -38.05 1.45
CA TYR A 144 -5.39 -38.81 0.59
C TYR A 144 -5.45 -40.30 0.91
N MET A 145 -5.92 -41.09 -0.06
CA MET A 145 -6.19 -42.53 0.09
C MET A 145 -5.12 -43.38 -0.62
N PRO A 146 -4.83 -44.61 -0.15
CA PRO A 146 -3.81 -45.45 -0.76
C PRO A 146 -4.11 -45.78 -2.22
N GLY A 147 -3.18 -45.50 -3.13
CA GLY A 147 -3.30 -45.83 -4.56
C GLY A 147 -4.37 -45.04 -5.32
N SER A 148 -5.08 -44.12 -4.69
CA SER A 148 -6.02 -43.23 -5.38
C SER A 148 -5.28 -42.03 -5.98
N THR A 149 -5.86 -41.45 -7.04
CA THR A 149 -5.45 -40.14 -7.54
C THR A 149 -6.43 -39.08 -7.04
N THR A 150 -5.93 -38.09 -6.33
CA THR A 150 -6.69 -36.93 -5.91
C THR A 150 -6.49 -35.81 -6.94
N TYR A 151 -7.59 -35.29 -7.49
CA TYR A 151 -7.57 -34.13 -8.39
C TYR A 151 -7.78 -32.84 -7.58
N LEU A 152 -6.84 -31.91 -7.65
CA LEU A 152 -6.90 -30.63 -6.93
C LEU A 152 -7.02 -29.48 -7.94
N ASP A 153 -8.23 -28.94 -8.04
CA ASP A 153 -8.51 -27.71 -8.78
C ASP A 153 -8.61 -26.56 -7.76
N THR A 154 -7.56 -25.75 -7.67
CA THR A 154 -7.41 -24.82 -6.56
C THR A 154 -7.25 -23.37 -7.02
N PRO A 155 -8.11 -22.45 -6.56
CA PRO A 155 -7.99 -21.05 -6.90
C PRO A 155 -6.90 -20.36 -6.06
N VAL A 156 -6.17 -19.46 -6.70
CA VAL A 156 -5.42 -18.37 -6.08
C VAL A 156 -6.02 -17.06 -6.58
N LEU A 157 -5.95 -16.01 -5.75
CA LEU A 157 -6.49 -14.71 -6.10
C LEU A 157 -5.35 -13.74 -6.42
N PRO A 158 -5.48 -12.88 -7.44
CA PRO A 158 -4.59 -11.75 -7.63
C PRO A 158 -4.57 -10.86 -6.40
N VAL A 159 -3.38 -10.58 -5.90
CA VAL A 159 -3.11 -9.62 -4.82
C VAL A 159 -2.22 -8.49 -5.32
N ALA A 160 -1.99 -8.39 -6.62
CA ALA A 160 -1.21 -7.34 -7.25
C ALA A 160 -1.93 -6.76 -8.45
N ALA A 161 -1.70 -5.47 -8.70
CA ALA A 161 -2.16 -4.81 -9.90
C ALA A 161 -1.52 -5.46 -11.13
N PHE A 162 -2.26 -5.49 -12.24
CA PHE A 162 -1.75 -6.01 -13.51
C PHE A 162 -1.22 -7.47 -13.45
N ALA A 163 -1.75 -8.29 -12.54
CA ALA A 163 -1.43 -9.71 -12.48
C ALA A 163 -1.98 -10.45 -13.71
N GLY A 164 -1.19 -11.33 -14.32
CA GLY A 164 -1.57 -11.99 -15.57
C GLY A 164 -0.40 -12.72 -16.26
N PRO A 165 -0.47 -12.99 -17.58
CA PRO A 165 0.46 -13.86 -18.32
C PRO A 165 1.94 -13.39 -18.42
N GLY A 166 2.39 -12.46 -17.57
CA GLY A 166 3.80 -12.12 -17.37
C GLY A 166 4.45 -11.28 -18.46
N LYS A 167 3.76 -10.95 -19.56
CA LYS A 167 4.30 -10.07 -20.62
C LYS A 167 4.39 -8.62 -20.15
N PHE A 168 5.53 -7.98 -20.39
CA PHE A 168 5.90 -6.63 -19.96
C PHE A 168 5.65 -6.41 -18.45
N PRO A 169 6.27 -7.22 -17.58
CA PRO A 169 5.92 -7.28 -16.17
C PRO A 169 6.12 -5.92 -15.48
N LEU A 170 5.35 -5.72 -14.42
CA LEU A 170 5.39 -4.50 -13.63
C LEU A 170 6.76 -4.30 -12.96
N ASP A 171 7.34 -3.11 -13.10
CA ASP A 171 8.58 -2.72 -12.39
C ASP A 171 8.25 -1.98 -11.09
N CYS A 172 8.26 -2.72 -9.97
CA CYS A 172 8.05 -2.15 -8.64
C CYS A 172 9.32 -2.16 -7.77
N LYS A 173 10.48 -2.48 -8.34
CA LYS A 173 11.75 -2.49 -7.60
C LYS A 173 12.47 -1.18 -7.79
N SER A 174 13.21 -0.72 -6.79
CA SER A 174 13.99 0.51 -6.87
C SER A 174 14.94 0.49 -8.09
N PRO A 175 15.28 1.67 -8.65
CA PRO A 175 16.19 1.78 -9.79
C PRO A 175 17.51 1.04 -9.59
N ASP A 176 18.21 0.77 -10.71
CA ASP A 176 19.54 0.16 -10.62
C ASP A 176 20.51 1.16 -9.98
N LEU A 177 21.52 0.66 -9.27
CA LEU A 177 22.52 1.46 -8.54
C LEU A 177 21.96 2.27 -7.36
N THR A 178 20.71 2.03 -6.93
CA THR A 178 20.17 2.65 -5.70
C THR A 178 20.72 1.96 -4.44
N PRO A 179 21.49 2.64 -3.57
CA PRO A 179 22.04 2.01 -2.37
C PRO A 179 20.90 1.57 -1.45
N THR A 180 20.78 0.28 -1.13
CA THR A 180 19.69 -0.22 -0.28
C THR A 180 20.24 -0.97 0.93
N ILE A 181 19.75 -0.60 2.11
CA ILE A 181 20.15 -1.20 3.38
C ILE A 181 19.40 -2.53 3.57
N ALA A 182 20.14 -3.63 3.77
CA ALA A 182 19.56 -4.92 4.15
C ALA A 182 19.35 -5.01 5.67
N SER A 183 20.37 -4.64 6.42
CA SER A 183 20.36 -4.66 7.88
C SER A 183 21.40 -3.73 8.49
N VAL A 184 21.12 -3.32 9.73
CA VAL A 184 22.03 -2.55 10.58
C VAL A 184 22.24 -3.33 11.87
N ARG A 185 23.50 -3.44 12.29
CA ARG A 185 23.87 -4.04 13.57
C ARG A 185 25.02 -3.31 14.20
N ARG A 186 25.22 -3.48 15.49
CA ARG A 186 26.43 -3.02 16.17
C ARG A 186 27.63 -3.92 15.84
N HIS A 187 28.82 -3.33 15.78
CA HIS A 187 30.07 -4.06 15.68
C HIS A 187 30.49 -4.60 17.06
N LEU A 188 29.92 -5.72 17.49
CA LEU A 188 30.49 -6.52 18.57
C LEU A 188 31.33 -7.66 18.00
N GLY A 189 32.51 -7.91 18.58
CA GLY A 189 33.42 -8.99 18.17
C GLY A 189 32.87 -10.41 18.35
N ASP A 190 31.62 -10.57 18.79
CA ASP A 190 30.91 -11.83 19.05
C ASP A 190 29.59 -11.98 18.25
N GLY A 191 29.28 -11.07 17.33
CA GLY A 191 28.09 -11.17 16.48
C GLY A 191 26.76 -10.73 17.13
N GLY A 192 26.78 -10.19 18.34
CA GLY A 192 25.60 -9.64 19.00
C GLY A 192 25.31 -8.16 18.69
N GLY A 193 24.09 -7.71 19.04
CA GLY A 193 23.67 -6.31 19.03
C GLY A 193 23.06 -5.86 17.69
N GLY A 194 21.74 -5.80 17.62
CA GLY A 194 21.01 -5.33 16.44
C GLY A 194 21.15 -3.82 16.21
N PRO A 195 20.13 -3.14 15.64
CA PRO A 195 20.11 -1.69 15.43
C PRO A 195 19.94 -0.90 16.75
N PHE A 196 20.86 -1.15 17.68
CA PHE A 196 21.05 -0.48 18.96
C PHE A 196 22.54 -0.27 19.20
N ALA A 197 22.93 0.96 19.50
CA ALA A 197 24.31 1.33 19.80
C ALA A 197 24.36 2.44 20.84
N LEU A 198 25.49 2.60 21.51
CA LEU A 198 25.80 3.80 22.29
C LEU A 198 26.51 4.82 21.41
N ALA A 199 26.51 6.09 21.83
CA ALA A 199 27.41 7.08 21.25
C ALA A 199 28.86 6.55 21.29
N ASP A 200 29.66 6.91 20.29
CA ASP A 200 31.05 6.47 20.09
C ASP A 200 31.25 4.98 19.76
N GLN A 201 30.18 4.18 19.63
CA GLN A 201 30.28 2.80 19.14
C GLN A 201 30.18 2.74 17.61
N THR A 202 30.74 1.69 17.02
CA THR A 202 30.68 1.44 15.58
C THR A 202 29.47 0.56 15.23
N ILE A 203 28.73 0.95 14.19
CA ILE A 203 27.70 0.16 13.54
C ILE A 203 28.20 -0.41 12.21
N ILE A 204 27.67 -1.56 11.84
CA ILE A 204 27.82 -2.18 10.53
C ILE A 204 26.51 -2.05 9.78
N ILE A 205 26.57 -1.50 8.58
CA ILE A 205 25.45 -1.41 7.64
C ILE A 205 25.74 -2.39 6.50
N LYS A 206 24.84 -3.34 6.26
CA LYS A 206 24.93 -4.34 5.18
C LYS A 206 24.01 -3.91 4.03
N SER A 207 24.47 -4.02 2.79
CA SER A 207 23.63 -3.72 1.62
C SER A 207 22.75 -4.90 1.23
N MET A 208 21.68 -4.65 0.47
CA MET A 208 20.87 -5.69 -0.19
C MET A 208 21.65 -6.53 -1.21
N GLY A 209 22.75 -6.00 -1.75
CA GLY A 209 23.55 -6.71 -2.75
C GLY A 209 22.90 -6.65 -4.14
N ARG A 210 23.24 -7.62 -5.00
CA ARG A 210 22.66 -7.76 -6.33
C ARG A 210 21.41 -8.62 -6.26
N MET A 211 20.35 -8.18 -6.94
CA MET A 211 19.05 -8.84 -6.95
C MET A 211 18.59 -9.09 -8.38
N LEU A 212 18.08 -10.29 -8.66
CA LEU A 212 17.32 -10.54 -9.88
C LEU A 212 15.90 -10.00 -9.69
N VAL A 213 15.46 -9.15 -10.61
CA VAL A 213 14.11 -8.56 -10.62
C VAL A 213 13.44 -8.87 -11.95
N PRO A 214 12.10 -8.93 -12.00
CA PRO A 214 11.37 -9.06 -13.26
C PRO A 214 11.79 -7.96 -14.24
N ASN A 215 12.04 -8.33 -15.49
CA ASN A 215 12.45 -7.39 -16.52
C ASN A 215 11.21 -6.77 -17.17
N PRO A 216 10.94 -5.45 -17.01
CA PRO A 216 9.75 -4.83 -17.57
C PRO A 216 9.65 -4.89 -19.10
N ASP A 217 10.78 -5.10 -19.79
CA ASP A 217 10.79 -5.25 -21.24
C ASP A 217 10.51 -6.69 -21.70
N TRP A 218 10.36 -7.65 -20.78
CA TRP A 218 10.16 -9.06 -21.13
C TRP A 218 8.81 -9.28 -21.82
N ASP A 219 8.85 -9.57 -23.13
CA ASP A 219 7.67 -9.74 -24.00
C ASP A 219 7.02 -11.14 -23.91
N GLY A 220 7.45 -11.99 -22.98
CA GLY A 220 7.03 -13.38 -22.88
C GLY A 220 7.75 -14.34 -23.83
N THR A 221 8.65 -13.85 -24.68
CA THR A 221 9.48 -14.67 -25.56
C THR A 221 10.82 -15.00 -24.91
N GLY A 222 11.59 -15.89 -25.54
CA GLY A 222 12.95 -16.24 -25.07
C GLY A 222 14.05 -15.25 -25.51
N ILE A 223 13.71 -14.16 -26.21
CA ILE A 223 14.69 -13.20 -26.75
C ILE A 223 15.14 -12.23 -25.66
N ILE A 224 14.17 -11.63 -24.97
CA ILE A 224 14.42 -10.72 -23.85
C ILE A 224 14.47 -11.58 -22.58
N PRO A 225 15.48 -11.42 -21.71
CA PRO A 225 15.56 -12.21 -20.49
C PRO A 225 14.39 -11.86 -19.56
N LYS A 226 13.77 -12.89 -18.95
CA LYS A 226 12.66 -12.73 -18.00
C LYS A 226 13.02 -11.88 -16.78
N ASN A 227 14.26 -11.99 -16.32
CA ASN A 227 14.78 -11.24 -15.18
C ASN A 227 16.03 -10.45 -15.59
N ILE A 228 16.23 -9.30 -14.97
CA ILE A 228 17.44 -8.48 -15.03
C ILE A 228 18.06 -8.36 -13.64
N GLU A 229 19.36 -8.17 -13.57
CA GLU A 229 20.06 -7.89 -12.32
C GLU A 229 19.99 -6.39 -12.01
N ARG A 230 19.67 -6.05 -10.76
CA ARG A 230 19.80 -4.70 -10.18
C ARG A 230 20.84 -4.75 -9.07
N ASP A 231 21.74 -3.78 -9.05
CA ASP A 231 22.80 -3.63 -8.06
C ASP A 231 22.37 -2.62 -6.98
N TYR A 232 22.07 -3.12 -5.78
CA TYR A 232 21.69 -2.30 -4.62
C TYR A 232 22.82 -2.11 -3.60
N ARG A 233 24.07 -2.33 -4.03
CA ARG A 233 25.26 -2.13 -3.22
C ARG A 233 25.54 -0.64 -3.03
N PHE A 234 26.35 -0.29 -2.04
CA PHE A 234 26.71 1.09 -1.71
C PHE A 234 27.69 1.75 -2.71
N GLY A 235 28.05 1.06 -3.79
CA GLY A 235 29.03 1.56 -4.75
C GLY A 235 30.49 1.46 -4.27
N ALA A 236 31.43 1.61 -5.20
CA ALA A 236 32.87 1.49 -4.93
C ALA A 236 33.49 2.77 -4.36
N GLY A 237 32.92 3.93 -4.69
CA GLY A 237 33.31 5.22 -4.12
C GLY A 237 32.63 5.45 -2.79
N GLN A 238 33.34 6.06 -1.84
CA GLN A 238 32.79 6.38 -0.53
C GLN A 238 31.73 7.48 -0.64
N GLY A 239 30.50 7.17 -0.21
CA GLY A 239 29.42 8.13 -0.02
C GLY A 239 29.36 8.64 1.43
N ARG A 240 28.14 8.89 1.92
CA ARG A 240 27.87 9.48 3.24
C ARG A 240 26.86 8.65 4.01
N VAL A 241 26.90 8.74 5.34
CA VAL A 241 25.95 8.07 6.24
C VAL A 241 25.41 9.10 7.21
N PHE A 242 24.09 9.12 7.38
CA PHE A 242 23.42 10.03 8.30
C PHE A 242 22.55 9.28 9.31
N LEU A 243 22.39 9.92 10.46
CA LEU A 243 21.28 9.70 11.37
C LEU A 243 20.31 10.88 11.22
N GLU A 244 19.10 10.59 10.75
CA GLU A 244 18.00 11.56 10.64
C GLU A 244 17.06 11.40 11.84
N ASP A 245 16.74 12.49 12.54
CA ASP A 245 15.80 12.47 13.66
C ASP A 245 14.34 12.62 13.20
N ASP A 246 13.39 12.52 14.14
CA ASP A 246 11.95 12.66 13.85
C ASP A 246 11.54 14.04 13.29
N ALA A 247 12.41 15.06 13.39
CA ALA A 247 12.20 16.38 12.81
C ALA A 247 12.84 16.53 11.42
N GLY A 248 13.45 15.47 10.88
CA GLY A 248 14.16 15.49 9.60
C GLY A 248 15.57 16.09 9.67
N ILE A 249 16.09 16.36 10.87
CA ILE A 249 17.44 16.93 11.03
C ILE A 249 18.47 15.81 10.89
N ARG A 250 19.42 15.99 9.96
CA ARG A 250 20.44 15.00 9.65
C ARG A 250 21.77 15.30 10.33
N THR A 251 22.32 14.29 11.00
CA THR A 251 23.69 14.30 11.53
C THR A 251 24.54 13.31 10.75
N GLU A 252 25.59 13.80 10.07
CA GLU A 252 26.51 12.96 9.30
C GLU A 252 27.48 12.21 10.24
N LEU A 253 27.66 10.92 9.99
CA LEU A 253 28.53 10.04 10.77
C LEU A 253 29.96 9.96 10.23
N THR A 254 30.91 9.68 11.12
CA THR A 254 32.28 9.32 10.71
C THR A 254 32.31 7.90 10.15
N VAL A 255 32.71 7.74 8.88
CA VAL A 255 32.83 6.43 8.22
C VAL A 255 34.25 5.89 8.37
N GLY A 256 34.40 4.76 9.07
CA GLY A 256 35.68 4.07 9.27
C GLY A 256 36.02 3.08 8.15
N LEU A 257 35.00 2.50 7.50
CA LEU A 257 35.18 1.59 6.36
C LEU A 257 34.01 1.74 5.38
N TRP A 258 34.33 1.89 4.09
CA TRP A 258 33.36 1.80 3.00
C TRP A 258 33.69 0.65 2.06
N ARG A 259 32.72 -0.25 1.86
CA ARG A 259 32.74 -1.30 0.83
C ARG A 259 31.36 -1.37 0.19
N GLN A 260 31.32 -1.91 -1.03
CA GLN A 260 30.07 -2.11 -1.78
C GLN A 260 28.99 -2.82 -0.94
N ASN A 261 29.35 -3.87 -0.20
CA ASN A 261 28.38 -4.65 0.57
C ASN A 261 28.31 -4.30 2.07
N ARG A 262 29.18 -3.41 2.54
CA ARG A 262 29.38 -3.20 3.99
C ARG A 262 30.00 -1.85 4.30
N ILE A 263 29.35 -1.11 5.19
CA ILE A 263 29.90 0.11 5.80
C ILE A 263 30.14 -0.13 7.28
N GLU A 264 31.26 0.36 7.81
CA GLU A 264 31.46 0.57 9.25
C GLU A 264 31.45 2.07 9.52
N ALA A 265 30.50 2.53 10.33
CA ALA A 265 30.36 3.94 10.71
C ALA A 265 30.31 4.07 12.22
N ASP A 266 31.02 5.06 12.75
CA ASP A 266 30.99 5.38 14.17
C ASP A 266 29.77 6.25 14.47
N VAL A 267 29.06 5.97 15.56
CA VAL A 267 27.96 6.79 16.09
C VAL A 267 28.56 8.04 16.76
N THR A 268 29.29 8.81 15.96
CA THR A 268 29.90 10.11 16.24
C THR A 268 29.69 11.00 15.04
N ALA A 269 29.31 12.25 15.30
CA ALA A 269 29.16 13.21 14.22
C ALA A 269 30.53 13.51 13.59
N ILE A 270 30.54 13.75 12.27
CA ILE A 270 31.76 14.18 11.58
C ILE A 270 32.24 15.56 12.09
N ASP A 271 31.31 16.42 12.49
CA ASP A 271 31.60 17.65 13.24
C ASP A 271 31.72 17.31 14.73
N PRO A 272 32.93 17.40 15.33
CA PRO A 272 33.14 17.07 16.74
C PRO A 272 32.42 18.02 17.71
N LEU A 273 31.86 19.13 17.24
CA LEU A 273 31.02 20.04 18.05
C LEU A 273 29.57 19.57 18.14
N VAL A 274 29.13 18.65 17.28
CA VAL A 274 27.79 18.09 17.27
C VAL A 274 27.80 16.78 18.04
N ALA A 275 27.02 16.70 19.12
CA ALA A 275 26.85 15.47 19.88
C ALA A 275 25.58 14.75 19.42
N ILE A 276 25.68 13.44 19.18
CA ILE A 276 24.52 12.59 18.91
C ILE A 276 23.87 12.26 20.25
N SER A 277 22.64 12.71 20.44
CA SER A 277 21.89 12.46 21.67
C SER A 277 21.27 11.06 21.68
N HIS A 278 20.91 10.55 22.85
CA HIS A 278 20.15 9.31 22.94
C HIS A 278 18.77 9.47 22.26
N GLY A 279 18.33 8.50 21.48
CA GLY A 279 17.11 8.64 20.68
C GLY A 279 16.95 7.55 19.62
N ALA A 280 15.84 7.63 18.89
CA ALA A 280 15.64 6.84 17.68
C ALA A 280 15.98 7.72 16.47
N TYR A 281 16.72 7.15 15.51
CA TYR A 281 17.13 7.85 14.31
C TYR A 281 16.96 6.94 13.10
N GLN A 282 16.52 7.50 11.99
CA GLN A 282 16.55 6.82 10.70
C GLN A 282 18.00 6.75 10.20
N VAL A 283 18.49 5.55 9.90
CA VAL A 283 19.78 5.38 9.20
C VAL A 283 19.57 5.64 7.72
N VAL A 284 20.29 6.63 7.18
CA VAL A 284 20.26 6.99 5.76
C VAL A 284 21.66 6.80 5.16
N VAL A 285 21.75 6.06 4.06
CA VAL A 285 22.98 5.94 3.27
C VAL A 285 22.80 6.72 1.98
N VAL A 286 23.78 7.56 1.66
CA VAL A 286 23.82 8.34 0.42
C VAL A 286 25.03 7.91 -0.38
N GLY A 287 24.82 7.51 -1.62
CA GLY A 287 25.87 7.15 -2.58
C GLY A 287 26.79 8.32 -2.90
N MET A 288 27.92 8.04 -3.56
CA MET A 288 28.84 9.08 -4.02
C MET A 288 28.21 10.01 -5.08
N ASP A 289 27.21 9.52 -5.79
CA ASP A 289 26.40 10.22 -6.79
C ASP A 289 25.26 11.06 -6.19
N GLY A 290 25.04 10.98 -4.87
CA GLY A 290 23.94 11.66 -4.18
C GLY A 290 22.66 10.84 -4.06
N THR A 291 22.58 9.64 -4.65
CA THR A 291 21.38 8.79 -4.57
C THR A 291 21.22 8.27 -3.14
N GLU A 292 20.04 8.43 -2.55
CA GLU A 292 19.76 8.02 -1.17
C GLU A 292 19.09 6.66 -1.08
N SER A 293 19.26 5.99 0.07
CA SER A 293 18.57 4.74 0.38
C SER A 293 17.09 4.98 0.67
N PRO A 294 16.14 4.40 -0.11
CA PRO A 294 14.71 4.66 0.05
C PRO A 294 14.11 4.00 1.30
N VAL A 295 14.70 2.89 1.76
CA VAL A 295 14.36 2.20 3.00
C VAL A 295 15.62 2.12 3.85
N GLY A 296 15.49 2.43 5.13
CA GLY A 296 16.58 2.28 6.09
C GLY A 296 16.20 1.37 7.23
N VAL A 297 16.73 1.66 8.41
CA VAL A 297 16.46 0.97 9.68
C VAL A 297 16.49 2.01 10.78
N THR A 298 15.59 1.92 11.76
CA THR A 298 15.63 2.83 12.91
C THR A 298 16.80 2.45 13.84
N LEU A 299 17.88 3.21 13.90
CA LEU A 299 18.91 3.00 14.93
C LEU A 299 18.46 3.61 16.26
N THR A 300 18.48 2.82 17.33
CA THR A 300 18.34 3.34 18.69
C THR A 300 19.70 3.65 19.30
N VAL A 301 19.96 4.93 19.60
CA VAL A 301 21.10 5.37 20.39
C VAL A 301 20.74 5.31 21.87
N GLY A 302 21.31 4.32 22.57
CA GLY A 302 21.02 4.01 23.97
C GLY A 302 21.68 4.92 24.99
N ILE A 303 21.25 4.81 26.25
CA ILE A 303 21.88 5.50 27.40
C ILE A 303 23.02 4.65 27.96
N GLU A 304 22.77 3.34 28.13
CA GLU A 304 23.74 2.35 28.58
C GLU A 304 23.44 1.02 27.89
N GLU A 305 24.37 0.06 27.98
CA GLU A 305 24.24 -1.23 27.32
C GLU A 305 22.94 -1.95 27.71
N GLY A 306 22.10 -2.27 26.72
CA GLY A 306 20.80 -2.92 26.93
C GLY A 306 19.66 -1.98 27.38
N TRP A 307 19.88 -0.66 27.42
CA TRP A 307 18.89 0.31 27.89
C TRP A 307 18.76 1.56 26.99
N GLY A 308 17.53 1.84 26.57
CA GLY A 308 17.17 3.06 25.84
C GLY A 308 16.46 4.11 26.70
N ALA A 309 16.36 5.34 26.19
CA ALA A 309 15.71 6.47 26.86
C ALA A 309 14.22 6.58 26.51
N ARG A 310 13.34 6.76 27.50
CA ARG A 310 11.93 7.15 27.24
C ARG A 310 11.84 8.64 26.88
N ASN A 311 10.87 8.99 26.03
CA ASN A 311 10.70 10.35 25.51
C ASN A 311 10.57 11.40 26.63
N ASN A 312 11.11 12.60 26.39
CA ASN A 312 10.88 13.84 27.14
C ASN A 312 11.50 13.98 28.54
N TRP A 313 12.55 13.23 28.89
CA TRP A 313 13.19 13.38 30.20
C TRP A 313 14.69 13.68 30.12
N THR A 314 15.06 14.96 30.30
CA THR A 314 16.45 15.41 30.45
C THR A 314 17.19 14.64 31.55
N LEU A 315 18.42 14.23 31.23
CA LEU A 315 19.34 13.36 32.00
C LEU A 315 19.66 13.80 33.44
N GLY A 316 19.23 14.99 33.88
CA GLY A 316 19.60 15.64 35.16
C GLY A 316 19.23 14.90 36.45
N LYS A 317 18.78 13.64 36.38
CA LYS A 317 18.51 12.76 37.54
C LYS A 317 19.25 11.42 37.53
N TRP A 318 20.12 11.16 36.55
CA TRP A 318 20.93 9.92 36.47
C TRP A 318 22.21 9.95 37.31
N THR A 319 22.58 11.10 37.90
CA THR A 319 23.83 11.27 38.66
C THR A 319 23.84 10.66 40.07
N ASP A 320 22.75 10.06 40.53
CA ASP A 320 22.72 9.36 41.82
C ASP A 320 23.26 7.93 41.66
N ALA A 321 24.57 7.80 41.56
CA ALA A 321 25.26 6.52 41.67
C ALA A 321 25.05 5.95 43.09
N GLY A 322 24.06 5.06 43.26
CA GLY A 322 23.94 4.31 44.51
C GLY A 322 22.61 3.63 44.80
N THR A 323 21.45 4.22 44.53
CA THR A 323 20.17 3.64 44.97
C THR A 323 18.97 4.14 44.17
N ASN A 324 18.42 3.28 43.31
CA ASN A 324 17.00 2.90 43.22
C ASN A 324 16.68 2.29 41.83
N TYR A 325 16.54 0.96 41.77
CA TYR A 325 16.00 0.21 40.63
C TYR A 325 14.64 0.79 40.16
N THR A 326 13.86 1.34 41.09
CA THR A 326 12.59 2.05 40.86
C THR A 326 12.71 3.39 40.13
N LYS A 327 13.87 4.08 40.15
CA LYS A 327 14.08 5.30 39.33
C LYS A 327 14.42 4.95 37.87
N ARG A 328 15.07 3.81 37.61
CA ARG A 328 15.45 3.36 36.25
C ARG A 328 14.23 2.99 35.40
N LEU A 329 13.26 2.28 35.98
CA LEU A 329 11.98 1.93 35.33
C LEU A 329 11.13 3.14 34.89
N LYS A 330 11.38 4.33 35.46
CA LYS A 330 10.62 5.54 35.14
C LYS A 330 11.13 6.28 33.89
N TYR A 331 12.41 6.13 33.54
CA TYR A 331 13.06 6.95 32.52
C TYR A 331 13.74 6.15 31.41
N ALA A 332 13.92 4.84 31.59
CA ALA A 332 14.51 3.94 30.59
C ALA A 332 13.55 2.81 30.21
N TYR A 333 13.87 2.15 29.11
CA TYR A 333 13.27 0.90 28.69
C TYR A 333 14.37 -0.13 28.39
N GLU A 334 14.04 -1.41 28.51
CA GLU A 334 14.99 -2.51 28.34
C GLU A 334 15.00 -2.98 26.88
N VAL A 335 16.15 -3.48 26.43
CA VAL A 335 16.31 -4.10 25.11
C VAL A 335 16.25 -5.61 25.26
N ARG A 336 15.38 -6.24 24.46
CA ARG A 336 15.17 -7.68 24.36
C ARG A 336 15.54 -8.15 22.96
N SER A 337 15.84 -9.43 22.82
CA SER A 337 16.20 -10.04 21.54
C SER A 337 15.33 -11.24 21.22
N VAL A 338 15.07 -11.44 19.93
CA VAL A 338 14.43 -12.63 19.39
C VAL A 338 15.42 -13.34 18.47
N ASP A 339 15.79 -14.57 18.81
CA ASP A 339 16.68 -15.43 18.05
C ASP A 339 16.15 -16.88 18.13
N SER A 340 15.70 -17.39 16.98
CA SER A 340 15.07 -18.71 16.88
C SER A 340 16.04 -19.87 17.17
N ALA A 341 17.36 -19.64 17.06
CA ALA A 341 18.40 -20.63 17.27
C ALA A 341 19.07 -20.51 18.65
N ALA A 342 18.85 -19.41 19.37
CA ALA A 342 19.45 -19.19 20.68
C ALA A 342 18.79 -20.01 21.79
N VAL A 343 19.53 -20.17 22.90
CA VAL A 343 18.96 -20.69 24.14
C VAL A 343 18.15 -19.58 24.79
N ALA A 344 16.84 -19.79 24.92
CA ALA A 344 15.94 -18.85 25.56
C ALA A 344 16.39 -18.48 26.99
N GLY A 345 16.21 -17.21 27.33
CA GLY A 345 16.54 -16.66 28.63
C GLY A 345 15.65 -15.46 28.98
N PRO A 346 15.97 -14.70 30.04
CA PRO A 346 15.12 -13.58 30.47
C PRO A 346 14.98 -12.44 29.44
N LEU A 347 15.97 -12.27 28.55
CA LEU A 347 16.05 -11.20 27.53
C LEU A 347 16.22 -11.75 26.10
N VAL A 348 16.22 -13.08 25.93
CA VAL A 348 16.40 -13.76 24.65
C VAL A 348 15.23 -14.72 24.49
N HIS A 349 14.47 -14.56 23.42
CA HIS A 349 13.28 -15.34 23.14
C HIS A 349 13.39 -16.01 21.76
N ASN A 350 12.71 -17.14 21.58
CA ASN A 350 12.80 -17.90 20.33
C ASN A 350 11.71 -17.51 19.32
N THR A 351 10.64 -16.89 19.79
CA THR A 351 9.52 -16.39 18.97
C THR A 351 9.31 -14.90 19.24
N ILE A 352 8.72 -14.21 18.27
CA ILE A 352 8.36 -12.80 18.40
C ILE A 352 7.25 -12.65 19.44
N GLN A 353 6.26 -13.54 19.42
CA GLN A 353 5.14 -13.47 20.36
C GLN A 353 5.59 -13.62 21.82
N ASP A 354 6.51 -14.54 22.13
CA ASP A 354 7.02 -14.72 23.50
C ASP A 354 7.75 -13.46 24.02
N ALA A 355 8.47 -12.76 23.14
CA ALA A 355 9.15 -11.53 23.51
C ALA A 355 8.15 -10.40 23.84
N ILE A 356 7.07 -10.27 23.07
CA ILE A 356 6.00 -9.29 23.32
C ILE A 356 5.31 -9.61 24.66
N ASP A 357 5.00 -10.87 24.89
CA ASP A 357 4.33 -11.33 26.11
C ASP A 357 5.20 -11.08 27.36
N ALA A 358 6.52 -11.26 27.25
CA ALA A 358 7.48 -11.01 28.33
C ALA A 358 7.84 -9.53 28.52
N ALA A 359 7.68 -8.69 27.49
CA ALA A 359 8.14 -7.30 27.50
C ALA A 359 7.38 -6.40 28.47
N ASN A 360 8.06 -5.40 29.03
CA ASN A 360 7.41 -4.27 29.67
C ASN A 360 6.95 -3.25 28.61
N LEU A 361 6.00 -2.40 28.98
CA LEU A 361 5.52 -1.32 28.12
C LEU A 361 6.66 -0.37 27.75
N GLY A 362 6.81 -0.09 26.45
CA GLY A 362 7.84 0.78 25.89
C GLY A 362 9.20 0.11 25.61
N ASP A 363 9.39 -1.16 25.98
CA ASP A 363 10.61 -1.93 25.71
C ASP A 363 10.90 -2.03 24.20
N LEU A 364 12.18 -2.19 23.86
CA LEU A 364 12.64 -2.45 22.52
C LEU A 364 12.89 -3.94 22.32
N ILE A 365 12.28 -4.53 21.31
CA ILE A 365 12.43 -5.92 20.92
C ILE A 365 13.17 -5.95 19.58
N LEU A 366 14.40 -6.48 19.59
CA LEU A 366 15.24 -6.63 18.41
C LEU A 366 15.16 -8.06 17.86
N VAL A 367 14.61 -8.21 16.66
CA VAL A 367 14.46 -9.50 15.97
C VAL A 367 15.66 -9.72 15.06
N THR A 368 16.38 -10.82 15.30
CA THR A 368 17.58 -11.18 14.55
C THR A 368 17.25 -11.65 13.12
N PRO A 369 18.24 -11.67 12.20
CA PRO A 369 18.06 -12.21 10.85
C PRO A 369 17.48 -13.63 10.83
N GLY A 370 16.43 -13.84 10.02
CA GLY A 370 15.75 -15.13 9.93
C GLY A 370 14.36 -15.03 9.30
N VAL A 371 13.74 -16.21 9.09
CA VAL A 371 12.34 -16.33 8.67
C VAL A 371 11.52 -16.83 9.86
N TYR A 372 10.56 -16.01 10.30
CA TYR A 372 9.67 -16.27 11.43
C TYR A 372 8.29 -16.60 10.90
N ASP A 373 7.87 -17.86 11.03
CA ASP A 373 6.55 -18.34 10.60
C ASP A 373 5.52 -18.10 11.71
N GLU A 374 5.14 -16.84 11.93
CA GLU A 374 4.29 -16.38 13.03
C GLU A 374 3.18 -15.44 12.52
N MET A 375 2.04 -15.44 13.24
CA MET A 375 1.01 -14.39 13.14
C MET A 375 1.05 -13.63 14.47
N VAL A 376 1.66 -12.46 14.44
CA VAL A 376 2.10 -11.76 15.65
C VAL A 376 0.98 -10.86 16.18
N MET A 377 0.75 -10.89 17.49
CA MET A 377 -0.17 -9.99 18.19
C MET A 377 0.60 -9.04 19.12
N MET A 378 0.69 -7.78 18.71
CA MET A 378 1.29 -6.69 19.47
C MET A 378 0.20 -5.98 20.28
N TRP A 379 -0.03 -6.47 21.49
CA TRP A 379 -1.01 -5.94 22.44
C TRP A 379 -0.44 -4.96 23.47
N LYS A 380 0.87 -4.71 23.41
CA LYS A 380 1.60 -3.73 24.23
C LYS A 380 2.24 -2.67 23.34
N PRO A 381 2.37 -1.41 23.80
CA PRO A 381 3.12 -0.36 23.12
C PRO A 381 4.64 -0.60 23.26
N VAL A 382 5.14 -1.64 22.57
CA VAL A 382 6.57 -1.95 22.44
C VAL A 382 7.15 -1.33 21.17
N LYS A 383 8.47 -1.26 21.09
CA LYS A 383 9.19 -1.01 19.84
C LYS A 383 9.56 -2.38 19.27
N LEU A 384 8.73 -2.92 18.38
CA LEU A 384 9.01 -4.18 17.70
C LEU A 384 9.84 -3.89 16.46
N GLN A 385 11.04 -4.46 16.40
CA GLN A 385 12.00 -4.03 15.38
C GLN A 385 12.91 -5.17 14.89
N GLY A 386 12.95 -5.37 13.58
CA GLY A 386 13.94 -6.21 12.91
C GLY A 386 15.27 -5.51 12.74
N TRP A 387 16.33 -6.29 12.47
CA TRP A 387 17.63 -5.72 12.09
C TRP A 387 17.60 -4.97 10.76
N GLY A 388 16.57 -5.22 9.94
CA GLY A 388 16.31 -4.58 8.67
C GLY A 388 15.51 -5.51 7.76
N ALA A 389 14.65 -4.93 6.92
CA ALA A 389 13.71 -5.69 6.13
C ALA A 389 14.38 -6.67 5.14
N GLY A 390 15.66 -6.46 4.80
CA GLY A 390 16.40 -7.36 3.92
C GLY A 390 16.78 -8.71 4.54
N ASP A 391 16.87 -8.79 5.87
CA ASP A 391 17.37 -9.97 6.58
C ASP A 391 16.35 -10.57 7.57
N VAL A 392 15.27 -9.86 7.91
CA VAL A 392 14.21 -10.34 8.83
C VAL A 392 12.88 -10.47 8.11
N VAL A 393 12.35 -11.69 8.02
CA VAL A 393 11.09 -12.00 7.34
C VAL A 393 10.07 -12.58 8.32
N ILE A 394 8.85 -12.07 8.31
CA ILE A 394 7.67 -12.70 8.91
C ILE A 394 6.86 -13.35 7.79
N ASN A 395 6.63 -14.66 7.88
CA ASN A 395 5.70 -15.38 7.02
C ASN A 395 4.41 -15.64 7.80
N ALA A 396 3.34 -14.91 7.49
CA ALA A 396 2.08 -14.94 8.20
C ALA A 396 1.15 -16.10 7.75
N ARG A 397 1.75 -17.25 7.44
CA ARG A 397 1.00 -18.40 6.94
C ARG A 397 0.12 -19.00 8.03
N GLN A 398 -1.12 -19.28 7.67
CA GLN A 398 -2.18 -19.77 8.56
C GLN A 398 -2.21 -21.31 8.71
N VAL A 399 -1.08 -21.97 8.46
CA VAL A 399 -0.95 -23.44 8.49
C VAL A 399 0.14 -23.82 9.49
N PRO A 400 -0.10 -24.83 10.35
CA PRO A 400 -1.30 -25.67 10.44
C PRO A 400 -2.50 -24.93 11.07
N THR A 401 -3.70 -25.51 10.99
CA THR A 401 -4.96 -24.86 11.41
C THR A 401 -4.93 -24.42 12.88
N GLU A 402 -4.14 -25.11 13.71
CA GLU A 402 -3.89 -24.80 15.12
C GLU A 402 -3.36 -23.38 15.31
N LYS A 403 -2.58 -22.82 14.37
CA LYS A 403 -2.07 -21.44 14.48
C LYS A 403 -3.21 -20.42 14.57
N ILE A 404 -4.27 -20.62 13.79
CA ILE A 404 -5.46 -19.74 13.82
C ILE A 404 -6.27 -19.95 15.10
N ILE A 405 -6.38 -21.20 15.56
CA ILE A 405 -7.05 -21.51 16.84
C ILE A 405 -6.32 -20.82 18.01
N ASP A 406 -4.99 -20.89 18.04
CA ASP A 406 -4.16 -20.24 19.05
C ASP A 406 -4.26 -18.72 18.98
N TRP A 407 -4.29 -18.15 17.77
CA TRP A 407 -4.51 -16.72 17.57
C TRP A 407 -5.86 -16.25 18.14
N ARG A 408 -6.96 -16.95 17.84
CA ARG A 408 -8.29 -16.64 18.38
C ARG A 408 -8.34 -16.76 19.90
N THR A 409 -7.77 -17.85 20.43
CA THR A 409 -7.72 -18.12 21.88
C THR A 409 -6.98 -16.99 22.60
N ARG A 410 -5.86 -16.52 22.03
CA ARG A 410 -5.08 -15.41 22.55
C ARG A 410 -5.83 -14.08 22.47
N ALA A 411 -6.42 -13.76 21.32
CA ALA A 411 -7.22 -12.54 21.13
C ALA A 411 -8.31 -12.45 22.21
N LYS A 412 -9.06 -13.53 22.39
CA LYS A 412 -10.10 -13.64 23.41
C LYS A 412 -9.55 -13.48 24.82
N ALA A 413 -8.45 -14.17 25.14
CA ALA A 413 -7.86 -14.06 26.47
C ALA A 413 -7.41 -12.63 26.79
N LEU A 414 -6.89 -11.88 25.81
CA LEU A 414 -6.47 -10.50 26.01
C LEU A 414 -7.67 -9.57 26.25
N VAL A 415 -8.76 -9.75 25.51
CA VAL A 415 -10.01 -8.99 25.71
C VAL A 415 -10.66 -9.35 27.05
N ASP A 416 -10.86 -10.64 27.35
CA ASP A 416 -11.53 -11.09 28.59
C ASP A 416 -10.78 -10.65 29.86
N ASN A 417 -9.45 -10.54 29.79
CA ASN A 417 -8.63 -10.08 30.91
C ASN A 417 -8.43 -8.55 30.94
N GLY A 418 -9.02 -7.80 30.00
CA GLY A 418 -8.94 -6.33 29.94
C GLY A 418 -7.52 -5.81 29.65
N PHE A 419 -6.75 -6.52 28.82
CA PHE A 419 -5.44 -6.05 28.35
C PHE A 419 -5.53 -5.23 27.07
N ILE A 420 -6.57 -5.47 26.27
CA ILE A 420 -6.93 -4.72 25.08
C ILE A 420 -8.46 -4.56 25.05
N ASP A 421 -8.93 -3.52 24.38
CA ASP A 421 -10.36 -3.30 24.17
C ASP A 421 -10.73 -3.51 22.69
N THR A 422 -11.93 -4.05 22.48
CA THR A 422 -12.55 -4.05 21.15
C THR A 422 -13.15 -2.70 20.88
N LEU A 423 -13.11 -2.24 19.62
CA LEU A 423 -13.90 -1.08 19.21
C LEU A 423 -15.40 -1.39 19.40
N PRO A 424 -16.24 -0.37 19.62
CA PRO A 424 -17.68 -0.59 19.62
C PRO A 424 -18.15 -1.15 18.27
N GLY A 425 -19.32 -1.80 18.26
CA GLY A 425 -19.82 -2.54 17.09
C GLY A 425 -19.05 -3.82 16.73
N GLN A 426 -17.78 -3.98 17.16
CA GLN A 426 -16.91 -5.07 16.74
C GLN A 426 -17.33 -6.45 17.29
N ASN A 427 -17.93 -6.48 18.47
CA ASN A 427 -18.48 -7.70 19.09
C ASN A 427 -19.82 -8.16 18.46
N VAL A 428 -20.41 -7.35 17.57
CA VAL A 428 -21.73 -7.57 16.95
C VAL A 428 -21.61 -7.92 15.44
N ALA A 429 -20.39 -7.95 14.89
CA ALA A 429 -20.17 -8.16 13.46
C ALA A 429 -20.63 -9.57 13.00
N ASN A 430 -21.81 -9.62 12.36
CA ASN A 430 -22.35 -10.77 11.63
C ASN A 430 -21.47 -11.08 10.41
N VAL A 431 -20.43 -11.89 10.59
CA VAL A 431 -19.68 -12.42 9.44
C VAL A 431 -20.38 -13.63 8.81
N PRO A 432 -20.23 -13.82 7.48
CA PRO A 432 -20.87 -14.93 6.76
C PRO A 432 -20.42 -16.33 7.21
N PHE A 433 -19.37 -16.42 8.05
CA PHE A 433 -18.78 -17.66 8.54
C PHE A 433 -19.06 -17.92 10.03
N ALA A 434 -20.27 -17.55 10.50
CA ALA A 434 -20.75 -17.72 11.88
C ALA A 434 -20.75 -19.17 12.45
N ALA A 435 -20.21 -20.14 11.72
CA ALA A 435 -20.18 -21.55 12.10
C ALA A 435 -19.00 -21.94 13.02
N LEU A 436 -18.08 -21.02 13.34
CA LEU A 436 -17.00 -21.24 14.30
C LEU A 436 -17.21 -20.32 15.50
N ALA A 437 -17.26 -20.90 16.70
CA ALA A 437 -17.54 -20.17 17.94
C ALA A 437 -16.42 -19.17 18.27
N GLU A 438 -16.83 -18.01 18.84
CA GLU A 438 -16.00 -16.94 19.42
C GLU A 438 -15.33 -16.00 18.40
N ASN A 439 -16.12 -15.08 17.83
CA ASN A 439 -15.74 -14.21 16.73
C ASN A 439 -15.25 -12.83 17.20
N ILE A 440 -14.01 -12.75 17.68
CA ILE A 440 -13.34 -11.49 18.05
C ILE A 440 -12.34 -11.13 16.93
N PHE A 441 -12.46 -9.93 16.35
CA PHE A 441 -11.65 -9.42 15.24
C PHE A 441 -11.69 -10.24 13.91
N PRO A 442 -12.88 -10.63 13.38
CA PRO A 442 -13.00 -11.47 12.19
C PRO A 442 -12.24 -10.98 10.95
N SER A 443 -12.26 -9.66 10.69
CA SER A 443 -11.66 -9.05 9.49
C SER A 443 -10.15 -8.86 9.60
N SER A 444 -9.56 -9.17 10.77
CA SER A 444 -8.14 -8.98 11.06
C SER A 444 -7.44 -10.31 11.37
N GLU A 445 -8.19 -11.43 11.34
CA GLU A 445 -7.68 -12.75 11.62
C GLU A 445 -6.58 -13.16 10.63
N GLY A 446 -5.47 -13.62 11.20
CA GLY A 446 -4.30 -14.04 10.45
C GLY A 446 -3.58 -12.90 9.73
N ALA A 447 -3.65 -11.70 10.30
CA ALA A 447 -2.73 -10.62 9.95
C ALA A 447 -1.29 -11.00 10.32
N GLY A 448 -0.31 -10.51 9.57
CA GLY A 448 1.11 -10.71 9.90
C GLY A 448 1.49 -10.11 11.24
N ILE A 449 1.12 -8.84 11.44
CA ILE A 449 1.18 -8.16 12.73
C ILE A 449 -0.16 -7.50 13.00
N PHE A 450 -0.86 -7.99 14.02
CA PHE A 450 -2.08 -7.40 14.56
C PHE A 450 -1.75 -6.55 15.78
N VAL A 451 -2.18 -5.29 15.78
CA VAL A 451 -1.99 -4.33 16.87
C VAL A 451 -3.36 -3.92 17.42
N ALA A 452 -3.54 -4.03 18.73
CA ALA A 452 -4.72 -3.52 19.43
C ALA A 452 -4.30 -2.98 20.81
N GLY A 453 -4.82 -1.82 21.18
CA GLY A 453 -4.54 -1.15 22.44
C GLY A 453 -5.65 -1.30 23.47
N LEU A 454 -5.36 -0.83 24.68
CA LEU A 454 -6.36 -0.57 25.72
C LEU A 454 -6.93 0.83 25.51
N ALA A 455 -8.25 0.98 25.63
CA ALA A 455 -8.91 2.28 25.61
C ALA A 455 -8.39 3.18 26.75
N SER A 456 -8.36 4.48 26.50
CA SER A 456 -7.86 5.48 27.45
C SER A 456 -8.88 6.57 27.72
N SER A 457 -8.66 7.35 28.78
CA SER A 457 -9.33 8.64 28.94
C SER A 457 -9.04 9.56 27.75
N ALA A 458 -9.92 10.52 27.48
CA ALA A 458 -9.76 11.50 26.40
C ALA A 458 -8.48 12.36 26.53
N THR A 459 -7.92 12.48 27.75
CA THR A 459 -6.67 13.22 27.94
C THR A 459 -5.43 12.35 27.78
N CYS A 460 -5.59 11.03 27.91
CA CYS A 460 -4.51 10.05 27.99
C CYS A 460 -3.42 10.37 29.05
N LEU A 461 -3.82 11.03 30.14
CA LEU A 461 -2.93 11.42 31.24
C LEU A 461 -3.32 10.78 32.57
N GLU A 462 -4.41 10.02 32.62
CA GLU A 462 -4.88 9.42 33.87
C GLU A 462 -4.01 8.23 34.28
N ASP A 463 -3.97 7.94 35.59
CA ASP A 463 -3.21 6.80 36.10
C ASP A 463 -3.74 5.45 35.58
N THR A 464 -5.00 5.40 35.15
CA THR A 464 -5.63 4.28 34.45
C THR A 464 -5.09 4.09 33.02
N ASP A 465 -4.66 5.16 32.36
CA ASP A 465 -4.17 5.15 30.96
C ASP A 465 -2.72 4.67 30.84
N ARG A 466 -2.09 4.34 31.97
CA ARG A 466 -0.70 3.90 32.06
C ARG A 466 -0.37 2.74 31.09
N LEU A 467 -1.34 1.90 30.74
CA LEU A 467 -1.18 0.78 29.81
C LEU A 467 -1.41 1.18 28.33
N ALA A 468 -2.11 2.28 28.07
CA ALA A 468 -2.51 2.71 26.73
C ALA A 468 -1.34 3.25 25.88
N PHE A 469 -1.47 3.17 24.56
CA PHE A 469 -0.44 3.61 23.60
C PHE A 469 -0.18 5.11 23.68
N CYS A 470 -1.25 5.90 23.79
CA CYS A 470 -1.18 7.37 23.81
C CYS A 470 -0.44 7.95 25.03
N HIS A 471 -0.25 7.18 26.09
CA HIS A 471 0.33 7.69 27.33
C HIS A 471 1.78 8.07 27.09
N ASN A 472 2.22 9.24 27.56
CA ASN A 472 3.54 9.83 27.24
C ASN A 472 4.76 8.90 27.41
N ARG A 473 4.69 7.93 28.34
CA ARG A 473 5.76 6.94 28.59
C ARG A 473 5.84 5.78 27.59
N ASN A 474 4.83 5.64 26.74
CA ASN A 474 4.60 4.55 25.80
C ASN A 474 4.68 5.02 24.33
N LYS A 475 4.66 6.34 24.08
CA LYS A 475 4.84 6.95 22.76
C LYS A 475 6.12 6.47 22.07
N GLY A 476 6.07 6.40 20.73
CA GLY A 476 7.16 5.86 19.92
C GLY A 476 7.21 4.33 19.97
N SER A 477 6.07 3.67 20.23
CA SER A 477 5.88 2.27 19.82
C SER A 477 5.99 2.19 18.30
N ARG A 478 6.51 1.07 17.79
CA ARG A 478 6.71 0.94 16.34
C ARG A 478 6.74 -0.51 15.87
N VAL A 479 6.50 -0.68 14.58
CA VAL A 479 6.83 -1.86 13.79
C VAL A 479 7.84 -1.43 12.74
N ASP A 480 9.08 -1.88 12.90
CA ASP A 480 10.23 -1.40 12.12
C ASP A 480 11.07 -2.52 11.52
N GLY A 481 11.47 -2.41 10.26
CA GLY A 481 12.55 -3.24 9.71
C GLY A 481 12.20 -4.70 9.42
N PHE A 482 10.96 -5.00 9.02
CA PHE A 482 10.52 -6.35 8.65
C PHE A 482 10.16 -6.46 7.16
N THR A 483 10.51 -7.59 6.53
CA THR A 483 9.73 -8.08 5.39
C THR A 483 8.54 -8.87 5.91
N ILE A 484 7.33 -8.63 5.41
CA ILE A 484 6.12 -9.36 5.81
C ILE A 484 5.41 -9.90 4.56
N VAL A 485 5.15 -11.20 4.56
CA VAL A 485 4.51 -11.93 3.45
C VAL A 485 3.48 -12.93 3.95
N GLY A 486 2.58 -13.36 3.06
CA GLY A 486 1.81 -14.59 3.24
C GLY A 486 0.55 -14.51 4.10
N ALA A 487 0.16 -13.31 4.53
CA ALA A 487 -1.17 -13.14 5.11
C ALA A 487 -2.24 -13.37 4.04
N SER A 488 -3.25 -14.19 4.33
CA SER A 488 -4.29 -14.56 3.35
C SER A 488 -5.67 -13.95 3.60
N SER A 489 -5.92 -13.39 4.80
CA SER A 489 -7.21 -12.80 5.16
C SER A 489 -7.12 -11.55 6.04
N GLY A 490 -6.09 -11.42 6.87
CA GLY A 490 -5.96 -10.30 7.81
C GLY A 490 -5.13 -9.12 7.28
N GLY A 491 -4.41 -9.26 6.17
CA GLY A 491 -3.46 -8.26 5.68
C GLY A 491 -2.10 -8.31 6.41
N SER A 492 -1.17 -7.45 6.02
CA SER A 492 0.19 -7.47 6.59
C SER A 492 0.23 -6.87 8.00
N ILE A 493 -0.05 -5.58 8.14
CA ILE A 493 -0.05 -4.87 9.42
C ILE A 493 -1.44 -4.28 9.63
N VAL A 494 -2.12 -4.70 10.70
CA VAL A 494 -3.43 -4.14 11.07
C VAL A 494 -3.32 -3.48 12.43
N VAL A 495 -3.53 -2.17 12.44
CA VAL A 495 -3.69 -1.37 13.66
C VAL A 495 -5.18 -1.20 13.92
N ASN A 496 -5.76 -2.09 14.74
CA ASN A 496 -7.21 -2.19 14.91
C ASN A 496 -7.80 -0.95 15.59
N GLY A 497 -7.27 -0.55 16.74
CA GLY A 497 -7.78 0.58 17.52
C GLY A 497 -6.95 0.86 18.78
N HIS A 498 -7.12 2.08 19.31
CA HIS A 498 -6.48 2.61 20.52
C HIS A 498 -4.94 2.56 20.51
N ALA A 499 -4.31 2.72 19.34
CA ALA A 499 -2.87 2.55 19.15
C ALA A 499 -2.15 3.87 18.76
N SER A 500 -2.58 5.00 19.31
CA SER A 500 -2.09 6.34 18.95
C SER A 500 -0.57 6.53 19.14
N PHE A 501 0.05 7.44 18.37
CA PHE A 501 1.50 7.76 18.38
C PHE A 501 2.43 6.59 18.01
N MET A 502 1.94 5.63 17.24
CA MET A 502 2.72 4.50 16.74
C MET A 502 3.29 4.77 15.35
N ASP A 503 4.49 4.26 15.11
CA ASP A 503 5.16 4.30 13.81
C ASP A 503 5.10 2.93 13.10
N VAL A 504 4.79 2.95 11.81
CA VAL A 504 4.97 1.83 10.89
C VAL A 504 6.04 2.24 9.89
N SER A 505 7.25 1.70 10.02
CA SER A 505 8.39 2.21 9.25
C SER A 505 9.39 1.18 8.78
N ASN A 506 10.12 1.49 7.71
CA ASN A 506 11.21 0.65 7.21
C ASN A 506 10.84 -0.81 6.90
N ASN A 507 9.57 -1.08 6.62
CA ASN A 507 9.09 -2.43 6.32
C ASN A 507 9.03 -2.66 4.81
N ARG A 508 9.15 -3.93 4.41
CA ARG A 508 8.87 -4.41 3.05
C ARG A 508 7.64 -5.33 3.09
N ILE A 509 6.52 -4.83 2.62
CA ILE A 509 5.21 -5.46 2.71
C ILE A 509 4.80 -5.93 1.33
N THR A 510 4.71 -7.26 1.13
CA THR A 510 4.47 -7.85 -0.19
C THR A 510 3.73 -9.17 -0.13
N ALA A 511 2.88 -9.43 -1.13
CA ALA A 511 2.15 -10.68 -1.27
C ALA A 511 1.27 -11.02 -0.06
N ASN A 512 0.58 -10.00 0.45
CA ASN A 512 -0.40 -10.13 1.52
C ASN A 512 -1.79 -9.82 0.98
N SER A 513 -2.79 -10.53 1.50
CA SER A 513 -4.20 -10.31 1.23
C SER A 513 -4.93 -10.02 2.53
N GLY A 514 -5.85 -9.06 2.52
CA GLY A 514 -6.59 -8.68 3.71
C GLY A 514 -7.98 -8.12 3.45
N PHE A 515 -8.92 -8.39 4.35
CA PHE A 515 -10.18 -7.66 4.39
C PHE A 515 -9.90 -6.18 4.69
N PHE A 516 -10.48 -5.31 3.87
CA PHE A 516 -10.40 -3.85 3.97
C PHE A 516 -9.00 -3.25 3.81
N GLY A 517 -7.98 -4.04 3.49
CA GLY A 517 -6.62 -3.59 3.24
C GLY A 517 -5.63 -4.75 3.29
N GLY A 518 -4.79 -4.87 2.25
CA GLY A 518 -3.80 -5.95 2.13
C GLY A 518 -2.45 -5.60 2.75
N GLY A 519 -2.00 -4.36 2.58
CA GLY A 519 -0.75 -3.87 3.16
C GLY A 519 -0.91 -3.41 4.61
N VAL A 520 -0.95 -2.09 4.82
CA VAL A 520 -1.11 -1.47 6.15
C VAL A 520 -2.54 -0.99 6.31
N ARG A 521 -3.25 -1.45 7.34
CA ARG A 521 -4.60 -0.98 7.67
C ARG A 521 -4.62 -0.34 9.05
N ILE A 522 -5.08 0.91 9.11
CA ILE A 522 -5.30 1.68 10.35
C ILE A 522 -6.80 1.84 10.56
N GLY A 523 -7.32 1.33 11.67
CA GLY A 523 -8.74 1.34 12.00
C GLY A 523 -9.57 0.30 11.26
N HIS A 524 -10.89 0.50 11.27
CA HIS A 524 -11.87 -0.36 10.61
C HIS A 524 -12.91 0.46 9.84
N PRO A 525 -13.19 0.14 8.57
CA PRO A 525 -14.06 0.98 7.72
C PRO A 525 -15.56 0.86 7.99
N GLN A 526 -16.03 -0.17 8.70
CA GLN A 526 -17.47 -0.48 8.75
C GLN A 526 -18.05 -0.57 10.16
N LEU A 527 -17.27 -0.28 11.20
CA LEU A 527 -17.81 -0.37 12.56
C LEU A 527 -18.74 0.82 12.83
N SER A 528 -19.87 0.50 13.44
CA SER A 528 -20.86 1.48 13.89
C SER A 528 -21.50 1.03 15.20
N HIS A 529 -21.90 1.99 16.05
CA HIS A 529 -22.69 1.75 17.25
C HIS A 529 -23.88 2.71 17.36
N GLU A 530 -24.86 2.31 18.17
CA GLU A 530 -25.95 3.18 18.61
C GLU A 530 -25.47 4.00 19.83
N ILE A 531 -25.63 5.31 19.80
CA ILE A 531 -25.25 6.18 20.91
C ILE A 531 -26.15 5.88 22.12
N VAL A 532 -25.53 5.50 23.24
CA VAL A 532 -26.28 5.11 24.45
C VAL A 532 -26.34 6.21 25.52
N SER A 533 -25.53 7.26 25.40
CA SER A 533 -25.52 8.38 26.36
C SER A 533 -24.99 9.68 25.77
N VAL A 534 -25.31 10.82 26.40
CA VAL A 534 -24.81 12.15 25.97
C VAL A 534 -23.29 12.35 26.05
N ASN A 535 -22.56 11.42 26.69
CA ASN A 535 -21.10 11.45 26.84
C ASN A 535 -20.47 10.16 26.30
N ASP A 536 -21.04 9.59 25.24
CA ASP A 536 -20.50 8.35 24.65
C ASP A 536 -19.02 8.56 24.25
N PRO A 537 -18.05 7.91 24.94
CA PRO A 537 -16.63 8.18 24.72
C PRO A 537 -16.13 7.63 23.38
N ALA A 538 -16.87 6.70 22.78
CA ALA A 538 -16.56 6.15 21.47
C ALA A 538 -17.04 7.03 20.30
N TYR A 539 -17.72 8.13 20.63
CA TYR A 539 -18.22 9.09 19.68
C TYR A 539 -17.49 10.42 19.85
N THR A 540 -16.50 10.64 19.00
CA THR A 540 -15.77 11.90 18.86
C THR A 540 -15.90 12.35 17.42
N GLY A 541 -16.45 13.55 17.16
CA GLY A 541 -16.36 14.16 15.82
C GLY A 541 -17.64 14.73 15.20
N LEU A 542 -18.84 14.37 15.67
CA LEU A 542 -20.07 14.98 15.20
C LEU A 542 -20.86 15.57 16.39
N ALA A 543 -21.53 16.70 16.21
CA ALA A 543 -22.57 17.15 17.14
C ALA A 543 -23.87 17.20 16.36
N ASN A 544 -24.95 16.72 16.97
CA ASN A 544 -26.33 16.51 16.47
C ASN A 544 -26.77 15.04 16.42
N ALA A 545 -25.91 14.09 16.82
CA ALA A 545 -26.38 12.74 17.11
C ALA A 545 -26.97 12.72 18.53
N ASP A 546 -28.23 12.29 18.61
CA ASP A 546 -28.96 12.11 19.85
C ASP A 546 -28.76 10.69 20.38
N ILE A 547 -29.10 10.47 21.65
CA ILE A 547 -29.16 9.11 22.19
C ILE A 547 -30.14 8.28 21.35
N GLY A 548 -29.67 7.16 20.82
CA GLY A 548 -30.40 6.27 19.92
C GLY A 548 -30.01 6.36 18.45
N ASP A 549 -29.16 7.32 18.06
CA ASP A 549 -28.66 7.43 16.68
C ASP A 549 -27.50 6.46 16.41
N PHE A 550 -27.38 5.99 15.17
CA PHE A 550 -26.25 5.18 14.70
C PHE A 550 -25.12 6.06 14.17
N VAL A 551 -23.90 5.80 14.61
CA VAL A 551 -22.68 6.53 14.23
C VAL A 551 -21.54 5.58 13.91
N TYR A 552 -20.59 6.02 13.08
CA TYR A 552 -19.36 5.27 12.85
C TYR A 552 -18.45 5.34 14.06
N ASP A 553 -17.76 4.23 14.32
CA ASP A 553 -16.81 4.10 15.43
C ASP A 553 -15.49 4.80 15.12
N ASP A 554 -15.02 5.59 16.08
CA ASP A 554 -13.69 6.16 16.10
C ASP A 554 -12.68 5.09 16.55
N ALA A 555 -11.68 4.80 15.71
CA ALA A 555 -10.66 3.82 16.05
C ALA A 555 -9.64 4.31 17.09
N HIS A 556 -9.57 5.62 17.36
CA HIS A 556 -8.61 6.28 18.27
C HIS A 556 -7.14 5.97 17.97
N ASN A 557 -6.81 5.88 16.68
CA ASN A 557 -5.48 5.68 16.14
C ASN A 557 -4.87 7.03 15.70
N ASP A 558 -4.84 7.98 16.62
CA ASP A 558 -4.36 9.33 16.34
C ASP A 558 -2.83 9.40 16.24
N ASP A 559 -2.33 10.39 15.51
CA ASP A 559 -0.89 10.68 15.38
C ASP A 559 -0.06 9.47 14.89
N ILE A 560 -0.66 8.59 14.08
CA ILE A 560 0.04 7.48 13.43
C ILE A 560 0.93 8.01 12.31
N ARG A 561 2.17 7.49 12.23
CA ARG A 561 3.05 7.73 11.07
C ARG A 561 3.31 6.43 10.32
N VAL A 562 3.14 6.47 9.01
CA VAL A 562 3.51 5.39 8.08
C VAL A 562 4.61 5.94 7.18
N HIS A 563 5.86 5.50 7.35
CA HIS A 563 6.97 6.10 6.62
C HIS A 563 8.11 5.17 6.21
N HIS A 564 8.76 5.46 5.08
CA HIS A 564 9.93 4.70 4.60
C HIS A 564 9.64 3.21 4.37
N ASN A 565 8.38 2.84 4.07
CA ASN A 565 8.03 1.46 3.77
C ASN A 565 8.06 1.22 2.26
N GLN A 566 8.41 0.01 1.86
CA GLN A 566 8.14 -0.55 0.54
C GLN A 566 6.86 -1.39 0.62
N ILE A 567 5.75 -0.87 0.11
CA ILE A 567 4.44 -1.52 0.14
C ILE A 567 4.07 -1.88 -1.30
N SER A 568 4.31 -3.12 -1.67
CA SER A 568 4.12 -3.54 -3.06
C SER A 568 3.36 -4.84 -3.19
N THR A 569 2.51 -4.97 -4.21
CA THR A 569 1.84 -6.24 -4.56
C THR A 569 1.03 -6.83 -3.38
N ASN A 570 0.19 -6.02 -2.76
CA ASN A 570 -0.76 -6.46 -1.73
C ASN A 570 -2.22 -6.27 -2.17
N GLY A 571 -3.10 -7.16 -1.71
CA GLY A 571 -4.49 -7.29 -2.14
C GLY A 571 -5.50 -6.92 -1.04
N GLY A 572 -6.39 -5.97 -1.32
CA GLY A 572 -7.50 -5.58 -0.44
C GLY A 572 -8.86 -6.11 -0.91
N PHE A 573 -9.66 -6.65 0.02
CA PHE A 573 -11.08 -6.98 -0.21
C PHE A 573 -12.00 -5.92 0.40
N GLY A 574 -12.62 -5.09 -0.44
CA GLY A 574 -13.52 -4.01 0.00
C GLY A 574 -12.79 -2.89 0.76
N GLY A 575 -13.54 -1.95 1.33
CA GLY A 575 -12.99 -0.77 2.00
C GLY A 575 -12.28 0.18 1.02
N ALA A 576 -11.30 0.92 1.52
CA ALA A 576 -10.42 1.74 0.70
C ALA A 576 -8.95 1.52 1.06
N GLY A 577 -8.06 1.42 0.07
CA GLY A 577 -6.62 1.26 0.27
C GLY A 577 -6.14 -0.19 0.10
N GLY A 578 -5.64 -0.56 -1.08
CA GLY A 578 -4.96 -1.85 -1.28
C GLY A 578 -3.61 -1.92 -0.57
N GLY A 579 -2.80 -0.87 -0.75
CA GLY A 579 -1.51 -0.69 -0.08
C GLY A 579 -1.65 -0.14 1.35
N VAL A 580 -2.22 1.06 1.50
CA VAL A 580 -2.45 1.72 2.79
C VAL A 580 -3.92 2.09 2.94
N SER A 581 -4.56 1.60 4.00
CA SER A 581 -5.95 1.88 4.36
C SER A 581 -6.00 2.69 5.66
N LEU A 582 -6.60 3.87 5.59
CA LEU A 582 -6.80 4.81 6.70
C LEU A 582 -8.29 4.97 6.92
N ASN A 583 -8.78 4.51 8.07
CA ASN A 583 -10.20 4.50 8.38
C ASN A 583 -10.52 5.47 9.53
N THR A 584 -11.81 5.76 9.73
CA THR A 584 -12.33 6.66 10.78
C THR A 584 -11.58 6.56 12.11
N GLY A 585 -11.18 7.71 12.66
CA GLY A 585 -10.45 7.79 13.92
C GLY A 585 -8.92 7.67 13.80
N ALA A 586 -8.36 8.05 12.65
CA ALA A 586 -6.91 8.16 12.46
C ALA A 586 -6.48 9.63 12.43
N ASP A 587 -6.88 10.46 13.40
CA ASP A 587 -6.64 11.91 13.31
C ASP A 587 -5.16 12.25 13.28
N ASN A 588 -4.78 13.29 12.53
CA ASN A 588 -3.40 13.75 12.36
C ASN A 588 -2.44 12.68 11.80
N TYR A 589 -2.94 11.68 11.07
CA TYR A 589 -2.08 10.69 10.42
C TYR A 589 -1.08 11.35 9.47
N ARG A 590 0.09 10.73 9.33
CA ARG A 590 1.10 11.10 8.32
C ARG A 590 1.54 9.87 7.53
N VAL A 591 1.37 9.92 6.22
CA VAL A 591 1.91 8.92 5.28
C VAL A 591 3.02 9.59 4.47
N GLN A 592 4.27 9.25 4.77
CA GLN A 592 5.44 10.01 4.31
C GLN A 592 6.53 9.12 3.71
N LYS A 593 7.13 9.50 2.58
CA LYS A 593 8.35 8.82 2.08
C LYS A 593 8.17 7.31 1.87
N ASN A 594 7.00 6.85 1.45
CA ASN A 594 6.75 5.44 1.15
C ASN A 594 6.83 5.15 -0.35
N TRP A 595 7.28 3.94 -0.67
CA TRP A 595 7.21 3.36 -2.00
C TRP A 595 6.00 2.43 -2.10
N ILE A 596 4.92 2.88 -2.72
CA ILE A 596 3.62 2.19 -2.79
C ILE A 596 3.36 1.78 -4.24
N CYS A 597 3.64 0.52 -4.56
CA CYS A 597 3.68 0.07 -5.95
C CYS A 597 2.95 -1.23 -6.26
N GLY A 598 2.09 -1.24 -7.28
CA GLY A 598 1.50 -2.49 -7.77
C GLY A 598 0.50 -3.15 -6.82
N ASN A 599 -0.09 -2.40 -5.88
CA ASN A 599 -1.12 -2.93 -4.98
C ASN A 599 -2.47 -2.98 -5.68
N PHE A 600 -3.28 -3.96 -5.31
CA PHE A 600 -4.60 -4.21 -5.87
C PHE A 600 -5.68 -4.13 -4.80
N THR A 601 -6.85 -3.61 -5.16
CA THR A 601 -8.02 -3.68 -4.29
C THR A 601 -9.31 -3.86 -5.08
N GLN A 602 -10.22 -4.67 -4.51
CA GLN A 602 -11.61 -4.73 -4.95
C GLN A 602 -12.48 -3.63 -4.33
N GLY A 603 -11.90 -2.82 -3.44
CA GLY A 603 -12.46 -1.58 -2.92
C GLY A 603 -12.01 -0.35 -3.73
N ASP A 604 -12.03 0.81 -3.09
CA ASP A 604 -11.53 2.07 -3.65
C ASP A 604 -10.06 2.29 -3.28
N GLY A 605 -9.33 3.15 -3.99
CA GLY A 605 -7.94 3.50 -3.64
C GLY A 605 -6.95 2.34 -3.74
N GLY A 606 -6.42 2.06 -4.94
CA GLY A 606 -5.43 0.99 -5.14
C GLY A 606 -4.17 1.15 -4.27
N GLY A 607 -3.57 2.33 -4.30
CA GLY A 607 -2.40 2.66 -3.48
C GLY A 607 -2.78 3.01 -2.04
N ILE A 608 -3.34 4.21 -1.85
CA ILE A 608 -3.77 4.75 -0.56
C ILE A 608 -5.29 4.98 -0.58
N GLY A 609 -5.98 4.57 0.47
CA GLY A 609 -7.39 4.89 0.69
C GLY A 609 -7.61 5.51 2.07
N HIS A 610 -8.16 6.71 2.10
CA HIS A 610 -8.72 7.35 3.28
C HIS A 610 -10.24 7.23 3.21
N LEU A 611 -10.85 6.58 4.22
CA LEU A 611 -12.28 6.30 4.25
C LEU A 611 -12.90 6.64 5.62
N GLY A 612 -13.74 7.67 5.62
CA GLY A 612 -14.42 8.19 6.81
C GLY A 612 -13.75 9.41 7.40
N PHE A 613 -14.16 9.79 8.61
CA PHE A 613 -13.73 11.03 9.23
C PHE A 613 -12.39 10.83 9.94
N SER A 614 -11.32 11.48 9.46
CA SER A 614 -10.04 11.61 10.16
C SER A 614 -9.42 12.97 9.84
N ASP A 615 -9.44 13.88 10.80
CA ASP A 615 -9.10 15.28 10.58
C ASP A 615 -7.58 15.51 10.56
N ASN A 616 -7.15 16.45 9.72
CA ASN A 616 -5.77 16.89 9.55
C ASN A 616 -4.80 15.80 9.07
N GLY A 617 -5.26 14.93 8.16
CA GLY A 617 -4.42 13.95 7.49
C GLY A 617 -3.40 14.57 6.52
N LEU A 618 -2.21 13.99 6.48
CA LEU A 618 -1.12 14.40 5.58
C LEU A 618 -0.55 13.22 4.81
N ILE A 619 -0.52 13.33 3.48
CA ILE A 619 0.08 12.36 2.56
C ILE A 619 1.16 13.12 1.78
N GLU A 620 2.43 12.90 2.08
CA GLU A 620 3.52 13.65 1.44
C GLU A 620 4.75 12.82 1.06
N ASP A 621 5.49 13.26 0.04
CA ASP A 621 6.75 12.66 -0.39
C ASP A 621 6.67 11.16 -0.73
N ASN A 622 5.51 10.64 -1.16
CA ASN A 622 5.37 9.23 -1.51
C ASN A 622 5.51 8.99 -3.02
N ASP A 623 6.10 7.85 -3.38
CA ASP A 623 6.00 7.26 -4.71
C ASP A 623 4.78 6.33 -4.74
N ILE A 624 3.74 6.71 -5.49
CA ILE A 624 2.47 5.96 -5.61
C ILE A 624 2.31 5.53 -7.06
N LEU A 625 2.75 4.30 -7.33
CA LEU A 625 3.07 3.84 -8.68
C LEU A 625 2.24 2.61 -9.05
N PHE A 626 1.59 2.62 -10.21
CA PHE A 626 1.08 1.39 -10.82
C PHE A 626 0.11 0.58 -9.95
N ASN A 627 -0.66 1.22 -9.08
CA ASN A 627 -1.67 0.56 -8.25
C ASN A 627 -3.01 0.48 -9.00
N GLU A 628 -3.86 -0.48 -8.63
CA GLU A 628 -5.13 -0.74 -9.31
C GLU A 628 -6.28 -0.89 -8.32
N SER A 629 -7.39 -0.20 -8.59
CA SER A 629 -8.69 -0.44 -7.97
C SER A 629 -9.67 -0.96 -9.03
N PHE A 630 -10.24 -2.14 -8.79
CA PHE A 630 -11.15 -2.76 -9.75
C PHE A 630 -12.09 -3.75 -9.07
N ALA A 631 -13.38 -3.65 -9.39
CA ALA A 631 -14.36 -4.68 -9.08
C ALA A 631 -15.29 -4.89 -10.27
N GLN A 632 -15.65 -6.15 -10.55
CA GLN A 632 -16.66 -6.45 -11.57
C GLN A 632 -18.04 -5.95 -11.14
N ALA A 633 -18.40 -6.06 -9.85
CA ALA A 633 -19.78 -5.84 -9.40
C ALA A 633 -20.21 -4.36 -9.27
N GLY A 634 -19.32 -3.40 -9.48
CA GLY A 634 -19.65 -1.98 -9.30
C GLY A 634 -18.46 -1.04 -9.49
N PRO A 635 -18.71 0.28 -9.54
CA PRO A 635 -17.65 1.25 -9.72
C PRO A 635 -16.71 1.29 -8.52
N ARG A 636 -15.42 1.47 -8.80
CA ARG A 636 -14.34 1.68 -7.82
C ARG A 636 -13.48 2.83 -8.27
N THR A 637 -13.25 3.80 -7.39
CA THR A 637 -12.60 5.07 -7.70
C THR A 637 -11.23 5.15 -7.04
N GLY A 638 -10.34 5.99 -7.56
CA GLY A 638 -9.00 6.18 -6.99
C GLY A 638 -8.08 5.00 -7.33
N GLY A 639 -7.27 5.11 -8.38
CA GLY A 639 -6.21 4.13 -8.66
C GLY A 639 -5.04 4.33 -7.70
N GLY A 640 -4.53 5.56 -7.63
CA GLY A 640 -3.45 5.96 -6.73
C GLY A 640 -3.97 6.26 -5.32
N ILE A 641 -4.75 7.33 -5.17
CA ILE A 641 -5.27 7.82 -3.89
C ILE A 641 -6.80 7.95 -3.95
N ALA A 642 -7.50 7.45 -2.94
CA ALA A 642 -8.92 7.75 -2.70
C ALA A 642 -9.10 8.47 -1.35
N ILE A 643 -9.85 9.58 -1.34
CA ILE A 643 -10.23 10.35 -0.14
C ILE A 643 -11.76 10.40 -0.08
N LEU A 644 -12.35 9.54 0.75
CA LEU A 644 -13.78 9.26 0.72
C LEU A 644 -14.41 9.46 2.09
N GLY A 645 -15.53 10.20 2.14
CA GLY A 645 -16.41 10.18 3.30
C GLY A 645 -17.18 8.87 3.40
N GLN A 646 -17.67 8.56 4.59
CA GLN A 646 -18.56 7.41 4.80
C GLN A 646 -19.98 7.69 4.31
N ALA A 647 -20.73 6.65 3.96
CA ALA A 647 -22.16 6.79 3.66
C ALA A 647 -22.94 7.21 4.91
N ALA A 648 -24.03 7.96 4.76
CA ALA A 648 -24.89 8.34 5.88
C ALA A 648 -25.53 7.11 6.55
N LEU A 649 -25.51 7.04 7.88
CA LEU A 649 -26.20 5.99 8.64
C LEU A 649 -27.63 6.39 9.03
N VAL A 650 -27.84 7.68 9.29
CA VAL A 650 -29.12 8.26 9.69
C VAL A 650 -29.32 9.62 8.98
N PRO A 651 -30.57 10.06 8.79
CA PRO A 651 -30.85 11.41 8.28
C PRO A 651 -30.34 12.49 9.24
N GLU A 652 -29.78 13.57 8.70
CA GLU A 652 -29.29 14.69 9.51
C GLU A 652 -30.47 15.49 10.10
N THR A 653 -30.44 15.76 11.41
CA THR A 653 -31.58 16.27 12.18
C THR A 653 -32.10 17.63 11.72
N PHE A 654 -31.24 18.52 11.20
CA PHE A 654 -31.62 19.88 10.79
C PHE A 654 -32.19 19.94 9.36
N THR A 655 -31.66 19.14 8.46
CA THR A 655 -31.96 19.15 7.01
C THR A 655 -32.89 18.02 6.60
N GLY A 656 -32.86 16.89 7.31
CA GLY A 656 -33.57 15.65 6.97
C GLY A 656 -32.90 14.83 5.86
N GLU A 657 -31.72 15.25 5.38
CA GLU A 657 -31.00 14.63 4.27
C GLU A 657 -30.03 13.54 4.76
N LEU A 658 -29.75 12.54 3.92
CA LEU A 658 -28.79 11.47 4.20
C LEU A 658 -27.36 11.94 3.87
N LEU A 659 -26.76 12.70 4.78
CA LEU A 659 -25.46 13.32 4.57
C LEU A 659 -24.30 12.50 5.12
N THR A 660 -23.18 12.53 4.39
CA THR A 660 -21.93 11.94 4.86
C THR A 660 -21.38 12.65 6.12
N PRO A 661 -20.75 11.91 7.06
CA PRO A 661 -19.86 12.47 8.09
C PRO A 661 -18.74 13.36 7.53
N GLY A 662 -18.37 13.14 6.27
CA GLY A 662 -17.22 13.80 5.65
C GLY A 662 -15.91 13.09 5.97
N THR A 663 -14.82 13.69 5.49
CA THR A 663 -13.46 13.15 5.62
C THR A 663 -12.63 13.84 6.72
N GLY A 664 -13.02 15.05 7.11
CA GLY A 664 -12.09 15.97 7.77
C GLY A 664 -11.12 16.60 6.75
N ASN A 665 -10.15 17.39 7.24
CA ASN A 665 -9.17 18.04 6.38
C ASN A 665 -8.07 17.07 5.95
N VAL A 666 -7.77 17.01 4.65
CA VAL A 666 -6.70 16.17 4.09
C VAL A 666 -5.79 17.00 3.19
N THR A 667 -4.48 16.83 3.34
CA THR A 667 -3.46 17.46 2.49
C THR A 667 -2.63 16.39 1.79
N VAL A 668 -2.50 16.53 0.47
CA VAL A 668 -1.69 15.67 -0.42
C VAL A 668 -0.61 16.56 -1.03
N ASP A 669 0.64 16.36 -0.64
CA ASP A 669 1.75 17.27 -0.96
C ASP A 669 2.98 16.53 -1.52
N SER A 670 3.63 17.06 -2.55
CA SER A 670 4.91 16.53 -3.07
C SER A 670 4.95 15.00 -3.35
N ASN A 671 3.85 14.39 -3.80
CA ASN A 671 3.83 12.97 -4.16
C ASN A 671 4.04 12.75 -5.66
N ARG A 672 4.73 11.66 -6.01
CA ARG A 672 4.78 11.14 -7.38
C ARG A 672 3.67 10.11 -7.57
N ILE A 673 2.63 10.48 -8.32
CA ILE A 673 1.44 9.65 -8.55
C ILE A 673 1.39 9.26 -10.01
N ARG A 674 1.78 8.02 -10.33
CA ARG A 674 1.97 7.64 -11.72
C ARG A 674 1.51 6.25 -12.11
N GLY A 675 0.88 6.17 -13.28
CA GLY A 675 0.54 4.91 -13.93
C GLY A 675 -0.45 4.06 -13.12
N ASN A 676 -1.23 4.68 -12.23
CA ASN A 676 -2.24 3.99 -11.45
C ASN A 676 -3.53 3.83 -12.26
N LEU A 677 -4.30 2.77 -12.00
CA LEU A 677 -5.52 2.42 -12.72
C LEU A 677 -6.74 2.40 -11.79
N ALA A 678 -7.69 3.31 -12.00
CA ALA A 678 -9.05 3.19 -11.48
C ALA A 678 -9.90 2.44 -12.51
N GLY A 679 -9.78 1.11 -12.58
CA GLY A 679 -10.25 0.31 -13.71
C GLY A 679 -11.77 0.26 -13.89
N ALA A 680 -12.53 0.62 -12.84
CA ALA A 680 -13.99 0.59 -12.84
C ALA A 680 -14.62 1.95 -12.47
N GLY A 681 -13.85 3.04 -12.37
CA GLY A 681 -14.37 4.31 -11.86
C GLY A 681 -13.51 5.52 -12.20
N ASP A 682 -13.73 6.59 -11.45
CA ASP A 682 -13.07 7.88 -11.67
C ASP A 682 -11.70 7.96 -10.96
N GLY A 683 -10.91 8.98 -11.26
CA GLY A 683 -9.75 9.33 -10.45
C GLY A 683 -8.60 8.33 -10.56
N GLY A 684 -8.00 8.20 -11.73
CA GLY A 684 -6.85 7.30 -11.92
C GLY A 684 -5.71 7.61 -10.94
N GLY A 685 -5.34 8.90 -10.84
CA GLY A 685 -4.38 9.41 -9.87
C GLY A 685 -5.02 9.63 -8.50
N ILE A 686 -5.93 10.60 -8.40
CA ILE A 686 -6.60 10.98 -7.14
C ILE A 686 -8.12 11.03 -7.34
N SER A 687 -8.88 10.43 -6.44
CA SER A 687 -10.32 10.63 -6.32
C SER A 687 -10.66 11.19 -4.93
N ALA A 688 -11.42 12.28 -4.87
CA ALA A 688 -12.01 12.77 -3.64
C ALA A 688 -13.54 12.86 -3.76
N ALA A 689 -14.26 12.19 -2.86
CA ALA A 689 -15.71 12.19 -2.85
C ALA A 689 -16.27 12.24 -1.44
N LEU A 690 -17.48 12.80 -1.28
CA LEU A 690 -18.18 12.83 0.02
C LEU A 690 -17.33 13.51 1.12
N VAL A 691 -16.53 14.51 0.76
CA VAL A 691 -15.69 15.25 1.71
C VAL A 691 -16.54 16.11 2.63
N ASN A 692 -17.60 16.71 2.08
CA ASN A 692 -18.50 17.63 2.75
C ASN A 692 -19.93 17.06 2.81
N GLY A 693 -20.59 17.29 3.94
CA GLY A 693 -21.94 16.82 4.25
C GLY A 693 -22.43 17.42 5.55
N HIS A 694 -22.27 16.69 6.66
CA HIS A 694 -22.67 17.16 8.00
C HIS A 694 -22.05 18.49 8.40
N ASP A 695 -20.78 18.75 8.05
CA ASP A 695 -20.09 20.01 8.30
C ASP A 695 -20.78 21.21 7.63
N VAL A 696 -21.31 21.02 6.42
CA VAL A 696 -22.06 22.03 5.66
C VAL A 696 -23.42 22.28 6.29
N ALA A 697 -24.18 21.22 6.56
CA ALA A 697 -25.50 21.32 7.18
C ALA A 697 -25.44 21.99 8.57
N ARG A 698 -24.37 21.71 9.33
CA ARG A 698 -24.15 22.28 10.67
C ARG A 698 -23.67 23.73 10.63
N TYR A 699 -22.89 24.08 9.62
CA TYR A 699 -22.27 25.39 9.51
C TYR A 699 -22.57 26.07 8.17
N PRO A 700 -23.84 26.24 7.78
CA PRO A 700 -24.21 26.68 6.43
C PRO A 700 -23.64 28.05 6.08
N ASP A 701 -23.48 28.94 7.06
CA ASP A 701 -22.95 30.28 6.85
C ASP A 701 -21.48 30.45 7.29
N ARG A 702 -20.77 29.35 7.63
CA ARG A 702 -19.38 29.39 8.13
C ARG A 702 -18.45 28.44 7.37
N LYS A 703 -18.12 28.79 6.11
CA LYS A 703 -17.19 28.05 5.24
C LYS A 703 -15.83 27.69 5.88
N GLY A 704 -15.36 28.48 6.84
CA GLY A 704 -14.14 28.19 7.59
C GLY A 704 -14.21 26.92 8.45
N LYS A 705 -15.40 26.36 8.67
CA LYS A 705 -15.64 25.11 9.40
C LYS A 705 -15.87 23.90 8.52
N TRP A 706 -15.96 24.09 7.19
CA TRP A 706 -16.10 22.98 6.27
C TRP A 706 -14.75 22.32 6.02
N SER A 707 -14.76 20.99 5.92
CA SER A 707 -13.64 20.15 5.55
C SER A 707 -13.06 20.60 4.21
N GLN A 708 -11.74 20.47 4.07
CA GLN A 708 -10.99 20.90 2.91
C GLN A 708 -10.03 19.81 2.45
N VAL A 709 -9.92 19.65 1.13
CA VAL A 709 -8.86 18.88 0.48
C VAL A 709 -7.86 19.84 -0.18
N ARG A 710 -6.58 19.62 0.08
CA ARG A 710 -5.45 20.36 -0.53
C ARG A 710 -4.60 19.39 -1.33
N ILE A 711 -4.32 19.74 -2.58
CA ILE A 711 -3.49 18.93 -3.49
C ILE A 711 -2.40 19.87 -4.01
N TYR A 712 -1.18 19.67 -3.55
CA TYR A 712 -0.05 20.60 -3.66
C TYR A 712 1.22 19.90 -4.17
N ASN A 713 2.01 20.55 -5.04
CA ASN A 713 3.33 20.05 -5.46
C ASN A 713 3.37 18.62 -6.02
N ASN A 714 2.25 18.02 -6.44
CA ASN A 714 2.26 16.62 -6.88
C ASN A 714 2.58 16.51 -8.38
N MET A 715 3.34 15.48 -8.73
CA MET A 715 3.47 15.00 -10.11
C MET A 715 2.45 13.89 -10.36
N ILE A 716 1.35 14.23 -11.02
CA ILE A 716 0.21 13.34 -11.31
C ILE A 716 0.19 13.01 -12.81
N ALA A 717 0.84 11.92 -13.20
CA ALA A 717 1.05 11.63 -14.62
C ALA A 717 0.75 10.20 -15.03
N ASN A 718 0.35 10.01 -16.29
CA ASN A 718 0.13 8.68 -16.88
C ASN A 718 -0.88 7.77 -16.17
N ASN A 719 -1.68 8.30 -15.25
CA ASN A 719 -2.72 7.52 -14.58
C ASN A 719 -3.90 7.30 -15.53
N VAL A 720 -4.66 6.23 -15.31
CA VAL A 720 -5.75 5.80 -16.17
C VAL A 720 -7.03 5.62 -15.35
N ALA A 721 -8.12 6.22 -15.82
CA ALA A 721 -9.46 6.00 -15.28
C ALA A 721 -10.31 5.20 -16.28
N GLY A 722 -11.09 4.25 -15.74
CA GLY A 722 -12.14 3.56 -16.46
C GLY A 722 -13.33 4.47 -16.77
N ALA A 723 -13.59 5.46 -15.91
CA ALA A 723 -14.56 6.52 -16.13
C ALA A 723 -13.83 7.85 -16.40
N ALA A 724 -14.00 8.89 -15.59
CA ALA A 724 -13.45 10.23 -15.82
C ALA A 724 -12.28 10.57 -14.88
N GLY A 725 -11.54 11.64 -15.18
CA GLY A 725 -10.51 12.17 -14.30
C GLY A 725 -9.36 11.19 -14.09
N GLY A 726 -8.72 10.75 -15.18
CA GLY A 726 -7.45 10.03 -15.12
C GLY A 726 -6.46 10.71 -14.17
N GLY A 727 -6.38 12.04 -14.16
CA GLY A 727 -5.61 12.82 -13.18
C GLY A 727 -6.30 12.90 -11.82
N VAL A 728 -7.32 13.77 -11.72
CA VAL A 728 -8.04 14.07 -10.47
C VAL A 728 -9.55 14.08 -10.68
N SER A 729 -10.31 13.43 -9.80
CA SER A 729 -11.78 13.51 -9.77
C SER A 729 -12.31 14.03 -8.44
N LEU A 730 -13.31 14.92 -8.50
CA LEU A 730 -13.96 15.53 -7.33
C LEU A 730 -15.49 15.35 -7.37
N GLN A 731 -16.08 15.01 -6.23
CA GLN A 731 -17.53 15.09 -6.01
C GLN A 731 -17.81 15.45 -4.54
N ASP A 732 -18.74 16.36 -4.26
CA ASP A 732 -19.04 16.78 -2.87
C ASP A 732 -17.80 17.32 -2.12
N VAL A 733 -16.90 18.01 -2.83
CA VAL A 733 -15.69 18.66 -2.32
C VAL A 733 -15.81 20.17 -2.50
N LEU A 734 -16.57 20.81 -1.61
CA LEU A 734 -16.84 22.25 -1.68
C LEU A 734 -15.58 23.10 -1.50
N LYS A 735 -14.59 22.60 -0.75
CA LYS A 735 -13.29 23.28 -0.57
C LYS A 735 -12.17 22.39 -1.07
N ALA A 736 -11.93 22.46 -2.37
CA ALA A 736 -10.72 21.93 -2.99
C ALA A 736 -9.74 23.08 -3.32
N ASP A 737 -8.46 22.91 -2.96
CA ASP A 737 -7.38 23.82 -3.32
C ASP A 737 -6.27 23.03 -4.02
N ILE A 738 -6.17 23.19 -5.34
CA ILE A 738 -5.25 22.44 -6.20
C ILE A 738 -4.25 23.42 -6.77
N ARG A 739 -3.00 23.37 -6.28
CA ARG A 739 -1.97 24.34 -6.67
C ARG A 739 -0.61 23.73 -6.88
N ALA A 740 0.14 24.32 -7.83
CA ALA A 740 1.51 23.91 -8.11
C ALA A 740 1.59 22.40 -8.37
N ASN A 741 0.64 21.80 -9.11
CA ASN A 741 0.73 20.39 -9.49
C ASN A 741 1.05 20.29 -10.99
N THR A 742 1.69 19.19 -11.36
CA THR A 742 1.84 18.76 -12.76
C THR A 742 0.88 17.62 -13.02
N VAL A 743 -0.21 17.87 -13.74
CA VAL A 743 -1.25 16.90 -14.12
C VAL A 743 -1.17 16.63 -15.62
N ALA A 744 -0.42 15.60 -16.02
CA ALA A 744 -0.05 15.41 -17.41
C ALA A 744 -0.22 13.99 -17.95
N ASN A 745 -0.60 13.86 -19.22
CA ASN A 745 -0.64 12.58 -19.94
C ASN A 745 -1.50 11.49 -19.26
N ASN A 746 -2.50 11.87 -18.46
CA ASN A 746 -3.44 10.94 -17.85
C ASN A 746 -4.56 10.60 -18.84
N ASP A 747 -5.17 9.42 -18.70
CA ASP A 747 -6.17 8.93 -19.64
C ASP A 747 -7.52 8.64 -19.00
N SER A 748 -8.57 8.90 -19.76
CA SER A 748 -9.91 8.38 -19.52
C SER A 748 -10.26 7.42 -20.65
N THR A 749 -10.48 6.15 -20.32
CA THR A 749 -10.77 5.09 -21.30
C THR A 749 -12.25 4.92 -21.58
N ALA A 750 -13.11 5.47 -20.71
CA ALA A 750 -14.55 5.29 -20.73
C ALA A 750 -15.01 3.82 -20.82
N THR A 751 -14.28 2.89 -20.18
CA THR A 751 -14.61 1.46 -20.13
C THR A 751 -15.42 1.04 -18.90
N ALA A 752 -15.65 1.93 -17.94
CA ALA A 752 -16.41 1.64 -16.73
C ALA A 752 -17.91 1.43 -17.05
N ALA A 753 -18.33 0.17 -17.12
CA ALA A 753 -19.66 -0.26 -17.56
C ALA A 753 -20.85 0.57 -17.04
N ILE A 754 -20.84 0.92 -15.75
CA ILE A 754 -21.96 1.65 -15.11
C ILE A 754 -21.86 3.16 -15.29
N LEU A 755 -20.66 3.69 -15.48
CA LEU A 755 -20.39 5.14 -15.43
C LEU A 755 -20.14 5.76 -16.81
N THR A 756 -20.06 4.96 -17.88
CA THR A 756 -19.72 5.47 -19.22
C THR A 756 -20.65 4.97 -20.33
N PHE A 757 -21.41 3.91 -20.11
CA PHE A 757 -22.35 3.39 -21.10
C PHE A 757 -23.76 3.92 -20.87
N ALA A 758 -24.41 4.35 -21.95
CA ALA A 758 -25.81 4.73 -21.87
C ALA A 758 -26.68 3.49 -21.53
N PRO A 759 -27.68 3.61 -20.64
CA PRO A 759 -28.55 2.49 -20.29
C PRO A 759 -29.14 1.80 -21.54
N GLY A 760 -28.89 0.49 -21.68
CA GLY A 760 -29.37 -0.32 -22.80
C GLY A 760 -28.45 -0.32 -24.05
N ASN A 761 -27.35 0.44 -24.05
CA ASN A 761 -26.32 0.36 -25.08
C ASN A 761 -25.02 -0.20 -24.48
N VAL A 762 -24.69 -1.46 -24.81
CA VAL A 762 -23.46 -2.13 -24.35
C VAL A 762 -22.37 -2.16 -25.41
N ASN A 763 -22.62 -1.59 -26.60
CA ASN A 763 -21.70 -1.64 -27.75
C ASN A 763 -20.89 -0.35 -27.93
N GLU A 764 -21.23 0.71 -27.21
CA GLU A 764 -20.57 2.01 -27.35
C GLU A 764 -20.65 2.79 -26.03
N SER A 765 -19.51 3.31 -25.58
CA SER A 765 -19.43 4.19 -24.41
C SER A 765 -19.33 5.67 -24.79
N VAL A 766 -19.56 6.54 -23.81
CA VAL A 766 -19.46 8.00 -23.94
C VAL A 766 -18.05 8.44 -23.51
N PRO A 767 -17.31 9.18 -24.34
CA PRO A 767 -15.98 9.68 -23.96
C PRO A 767 -16.09 10.63 -22.76
N MET A 768 -15.16 10.50 -21.81
CA MET A 768 -15.12 11.31 -20.59
C MET A 768 -13.83 12.15 -20.49
N PRO A 769 -13.87 13.34 -19.87
CA PRO A 769 -12.67 14.14 -19.59
C PRO A 769 -11.64 13.40 -18.74
N ALA A 770 -10.35 13.66 -18.97
CA ALA A 770 -9.26 12.87 -18.41
C ALA A 770 -8.36 13.60 -17.41
N GLY A 771 -8.25 14.93 -17.46
CA GLY A 771 -7.38 15.67 -16.53
C GLY A 771 -8.02 15.86 -15.15
N ILE A 772 -8.44 17.08 -14.83
CA ILE A 772 -9.14 17.41 -13.58
C ILE A 772 -10.64 17.49 -13.85
N VAL A 773 -11.41 16.66 -13.16
CA VAL A 773 -12.85 16.53 -13.36
C VAL A 773 -13.59 16.80 -12.06
N SER A 774 -14.64 17.61 -12.14
CA SER A 774 -15.64 17.72 -11.08
C SER A 774 -16.96 17.12 -11.54
N ARG A 775 -17.59 16.30 -10.70
CA ARG A 775 -18.99 15.96 -10.85
C ARG A 775 -19.87 16.98 -10.15
N THR A 776 -21.12 17.10 -10.60
CA THR A 776 -22.18 17.77 -9.85
C THR A 776 -22.35 17.12 -8.48
N HIS A 777 -22.78 17.91 -7.51
CA HIS A 777 -23.00 17.41 -6.15
C HIS A 777 -24.01 16.26 -6.13
N SER A 778 -23.89 15.38 -5.14
CA SER A 778 -24.95 14.44 -4.79
C SER A 778 -26.27 15.19 -4.57
N ALA A 779 -27.39 14.48 -4.78
CA ALA A 779 -28.71 15.10 -4.66
C ALA A 779 -28.93 15.66 -3.24
N GLU A 780 -28.46 14.93 -2.24
CA GLU A 780 -28.52 15.26 -0.82
C GLU A 780 -27.73 16.54 -0.52
N LEU A 781 -26.46 16.63 -0.96
CA LEU A 781 -25.67 17.84 -0.72
C LEU A 781 -26.21 19.04 -1.52
N ALA A 782 -26.65 18.84 -2.77
CA ALA A 782 -27.24 19.89 -3.58
C ALA A 782 -28.50 20.49 -2.94
N ASN A 783 -29.33 19.66 -2.29
CA ASN A 783 -30.50 20.13 -1.52
C ASN A 783 -30.09 20.99 -0.33
N VAL A 784 -29.06 20.59 0.42
CA VAL A 784 -28.52 21.39 1.54
C VAL A 784 -28.00 22.73 1.04
N MET A 785 -27.21 22.72 -0.03
CA MET A 785 -26.64 23.92 -0.63
C MET A 785 -27.73 24.89 -1.11
N SER A 786 -28.79 24.38 -1.74
CA SER A 786 -29.86 25.22 -2.29
C SER A 786 -30.83 25.77 -1.24
N ASN A 787 -31.14 24.98 -0.21
CA ASN A 787 -32.23 25.31 0.73
C ASN A 787 -31.74 25.85 2.08
N HIS A 788 -30.50 25.53 2.48
CA HIS A 788 -30.01 25.83 3.83
C HIS A 788 -28.80 26.76 3.87
N VAL A 789 -28.05 26.91 2.77
CA VAL A 789 -26.93 27.86 2.69
C VAL A 789 -27.42 29.23 2.22
N THR A 790 -27.34 30.23 3.10
CA THR A 790 -27.87 31.59 2.83
C THR A 790 -26.80 32.63 2.51
N ALA A 791 -25.52 32.27 2.68
CA ALA A 791 -24.39 33.15 2.39
C ALA A 791 -24.28 33.49 0.90
N VAL A 792 -23.68 34.64 0.58
CA VAL A 792 -23.24 34.99 -0.78
C VAL A 792 -22.12 34.02 -1.19
N ILE A 793 -22.52 32.83 -1.65
CA ILE A 793 -21.65 31.83 -2.24
C ILE A 793 -21.73 31.98 -3.76
N ALA A 794 -20.63 31.72 -4.47
CA ALA A 794 -20.65 31.75 -5.92
C ALA A 794 -21.72 30.75 -6.41
N ALA A 795 -22.48 31.11 -7.44
CA ALA A 795 -23.59 30.29 -7.93
C ALA A 795 -23.13 28.87 -8.32
N ASP A 796 -21.90 28.74 -8.81
CA ASP A 796 -21.31 27.47 -9.25
C ASP A 796 -21.08 26.49 -8.09
N TRP A 797 -20.74 26.99 -6.91
CA TRP A 797 -20.56 26.18 -5.69
C TRP A 797 -21.84 25.48 -5.25
N LEU A 798 -23.02 25.98 -5.66
CA LEU A 798 -24.30 25.34 -5.40
C LEU A 798 -24.49 24.05 -6.20
N THR A 799 -23.77 23.90 -7.31
CA THR A 799 -24.05 22.87 -8.31
C THR A 799 -22.96 21.80 -8.37
N PHE A 800 -21.68 22.19 -8.20
CA PHE A 800 -20.56 21.27 -8.28
C PHE A 800 -19.37 21.70 -7.41
N SER A 801 -18.34 20.85 -7.34
CA SER A 801 -17.10 21.10 -6.61
C SER A 801 -16.17 22.05 -7.40
N ASP A 802 -16.45 23.35 -7.32
CA ASP A 802 -15.65 24.39 -7.96
C ASP A 802 -14.31 24.62 -7.22
N ALA A 803 -13.32 23.82 -7.62
CA ALA A 803 -11.98 23.82 -7.03
C ALA A 803 -11.20 25.10 -7.35
N LYS A 804 -10.40 25.56 -6.37
CA LYS A 804 -9.42 26.62 -6.62
C LYS A 804 -8.21 26.05 -7.36
N LEU A 805 -8.13 26.33 -8.65
CA LEU A 805 -7.03 25.90 -9.53
C LEU A 805 -6.04 27.06 -9.74
N LYS A 806 -4.77 26.89 -9.35
CA LYS A 806 -3.75 27.94 -9.52
C LYS A 806 -2.33 27.39 -9.69
N ASN A 807 -1.53 27.93 -10.62
CA ASN A 807 -0.13 27.51 -10.85
C ASN A 807 0.02 26.03 -11.23
N ASN A 808 -0.98 25.41 -11.85
CA ASN A 808 -0.86 24.01 -12.25
C ASN A 808 -0.41 23.91 -13.71
N ILE A 809 0.37 22.87 -14.03
CA ILE A 809 0.44 22.35 -15.40
C ILE A 809 -0.69 21.34 -15.54
N VAL A 810 -1.61 21.54 -16.49
CA VAL A 810 -2.63 20.55 -16.85
C VAL A 810 -2.56 20.34 -18.36
N HIS A 811 -1.94 19.24 -18.78
CA HIS A 811 -1.49 19.10 -20.16
C HIS A 811 -1.66 17.68 -20.72
N HIS A 812 -2.11 17.58 -21.96
CA HIS A 812 -2.24 16.32 -22.71
C HIS A 812 -3.00 15.20 -21.98
N ASN A 813 -4.03 15.52 -21.19
CA ASN A 813 -4.84 14.48 -20.57
C ASN A 813 -5.88 13.98 -21.59
N ARG A 814 -5.81 12.70 -21.98
CA ARG A 814 -6.44 12.17 -23.20
C ARG A 814 -7.76 11.46 -22.92
N SER A 815 -8.78 11.81 -23.69
CA SER A 815 -10.10 11.20 -23.63
C SER A 815 -10.27 10.15 -24.72
N PHE A 816 -10.87 9.01 -24.37
CA PHE A 816 -11.18 7.92 -25.28
C PHE A 816 -12.58 7.37 -25.03
N TYR A 817 -13.07 6.55 -25.96
CA TYR A 817 -14.28 5.76 -25.80
C TYR A 817 -14.12 4.35 -26.37
N TRP A 818 -14.96 3.43 -25.91
CA TRP A 818 -14.97 2.04 -26.37
C TRP A 818 -16.08 1.81 -27.38
N LEU A 819 -15.77 1.05 -28.43
CA LEU A 819 -16.72 0.71 -29.49
C LEU A 819 -16.58 -0.76 -29.91
N ASN A 820 -17.70 -1.47 -29.95
CA ASN A 820 -17.87 -2.74 -30.63
C ASN A 820 -18.45 -2.50 -32.03
N GLN A 821 -17.70 -2.85 -33.06
CA GLN A 821 -18.08 -2.63 -34.46
C GLN A 821 -18.88 -3.80 -35.04
N ASP A 822 -19.02 -4.92 -34.31
CA ASP A 822 -19.77 -6.07 -34.79
C ASP A 822 -21.29 -5.89 -34.68
N PRO A 823 -22.06 -6.51 -35.60
CA PRO A 823 -23.50 -6.59 -35.46
C PRO A 823 -23.88 -7.25 -34.12
N ALA A 824 -24.86 -6.69 -33.41
CA ALA A 824 -25.28 -7.12 -32.07
C ALA A 824 -25.68 -8.62 -31.93
N ALA A 825 -25.85 -9.35 -33.05
CA ALA A 825 -26.16 -10.78 -33.06
C ALA A 825 -24.93 -11.69 -33.17
N ASN A 826 -23.73 -11.14 -33.39
CA ASN A 826 -22.49 -11.89 -33.54
C ASN A 826 -21.64 -11.80 -32.25
N PRO A 827 -20.84 -12.82 -31.94
CA PRO A 827 -19.80 -12.67 -30.92
C PRO A 827 -18.84 -11.54 -31.33
N PRO A 828 -18.44 -10.67 -30.40
CA PRO A 828 -17.53 -9.56 -30.69
C PRO A 828 -16.15 -10.09 -31.08
N THR A 829 -15.71 -9.69 -32.26
CA THR A 829 -14.44 -9.99 -32.92
C THR A 829 -13.69 -8.74 -33.37
N ASN A 830 -14.37 -7.60 -33.49
CA ASN A 830 -13.83 -6.31 -33.90
C ASN A 830 -14.31 -5.19 -32.95
N PHE A 831 -13.49 -4.88 -31.96
CA PHE A 831 -13.75 -3.88 -30.92
C PHE A 831 -12.44 -3.20 -30.52
N GLY A 832 -12.53 -2.02 -29.90
CA GLY A 832 -11.35 -1.29 -29.43
C GLY A 832 -11.67 0.01 -28.70
N ILE A 833 -10.59 0.66 -28.23
CA ILE A 833 -10.63 2.02 -27.68
C ILE A 833 -10.22 3.00 -28.79
N PHE A 834 -10.99 4.07 -28.96
CA PHE A 834 -10.77 5.11 -29.97
C PHE A 834 -10.65 6.49 -29.31
N PRO A 835 -9.83 7.41 -29.86
CA PRO A 835 -9.77 8.79 -29.38
C PRO A 835 -11.15 9.45 -29.32
N ALA A 836 -11.36 10.31 -28.33
CA ALA A 836 -12.55 11.14 -28.31
C ALA A 836 -12.68 11.92 -29.63
N PHE A 837 -13.91 12.02 -30.13
CA PHE A 837 -14.25 12.69 -31.38
C PHE A 837 -13.81 11.98 -32.68
N CYS A 838 -13.10 10.85 -32.60
CA CYS A 838 -12.85 10.01 -33.77
C CYS A 838 -14.09 9.19 -34.15
N ASP A 839 -14.47 9.19 -35.43
CA ASP A 839 -15.40 8.21 -36.00
C ASP A 839 -14.60 7.18 -36.83
N PRO A 840 -14.40 5.95 -36.31
CA PRO A 840 -13.58 4.94 -37.00
C PRO A 840 -14.24 4.39 -38.26
N ALA A 841 -15.55 4.60 -38.49
CA ALA A 841 -16.22 4.16 -39.71
C ALA A 841 -15.98 5.10 -40.89
N VAL A 842 -15.78 6.39 -40.61
CA VAL A 842 -15.56 7.42 -41.64
C VAL A 842 -14.07 7.75 -41.81
N GLY A 843 -13.31 7.71 -40.71
CA GLY A 843 -11.95 8.24 -40.65
C GLY A 843 -11.92 9.77 -40.79
N GLY A 844 -10.90 10.41 -40.23
CA GLY A 844 -10.80 11.87 -40.27
C GLY A 844 -9.59 12.42 -39.50
N PRO A 845 -9.37 13.74 -39.53
CA PRO A 845 -8.30 14.39 -38.77
C PRO A 845 -8.38 14.09 -37.26
N ASP A 846 -9.59 13.99 -36.73
CA ASP A 846 -9.86 13.71 -35.30
C ASP A 846 -9.50 12.27 -34.90
N CYS A 847 -9.16 11.41 -35.86
CA CYS A 847 -8.65 10.06 -35.62
C CYS A 847 -7.12 9.98 -35.68
N ASP A 848 -6.41 11.11 -35.81
CA ASP A 848 -4.95 11.15 -35.82
C ASP A 848 -4.38 10.97 -34.40
N VAL A 849 -4.07 9.73 -34.04
CA VAL A 849 -3.45 9.36 -32.76
C VAL A 849 -2.05 9.95 -32.55
N ALA A 850 -1.42 10.51 -33.60
CA ALA A 850 -0.15 11.22 -33.45
C ALA A 850 -0.35 12.66 -32.95
N ASN A 851 -1.55 13.23 -33.09
CA ASN A 851 -1.86 14.58 -32.65
C ASN A 851 -2.70 14.55 -31.36
N VAL A 852 -2.00 14.43 -30.23
CA VAL A 852 -2.57 14.26 -28.89
C VAL A 852 -3.50 15.41 -28.49
N ASP A 853 -3.25 16.63 -28.98
CA ASP A 853 -4.06 17.82 -28.68
C ASP A 853 -5.53 17.65 -29.09
N LEU A 854 -5.81 16.92 -30.18
CA LEU A 854 -7.15 16.81 -30.76
C LEU A 854 -8.17 16.09 -29.86
N TYR A 855 -7.68 15.21 -28.99
CA TYR A 855 -8.51 14.41 -28.09
C TYR A 855 -8.06 14.57 -26.63
N SER A 856 -7.33 15.65 -26.34
CA SER A 856 -7.02 16.06 -24.98
C SER A 856 -8.21 16.81 -24.38
N VAL A 857 -8.68 16.34 -23.22
CA VAL A 857 -9.76 16.96 -22.45
C VAL A 857 -9.28 17.12 -21.01
N ASP A 858 -8.56 18.22 -20.79
CA ASP A 858 -7.83 18.53 -19.56
C ASP A 858 -8.72 18.87 -18.37
N LEU A 859 -9.87 19.51 -18.60
CA LEU A 859 -10.77 19.96 -17.56
C LEU A 859 -12.22 19.66 -17.95
N GLY A 860 -13.05 19.28 -16.97
CA GLY A 860 -14.46 19.03 -17.25
C GLY A 860 -15.37 19.05 -16.02
N VAL A 861 -16.62 19.47 -16.23
CA VAL A 861 -17.70 19.32 -15.26
C VAL A 861 -18.71 18.31 -15.79
N LEU A 862 -19.04 17.29 -15.00
CA LEU A 862 -19.91 16.18 -15.40
C LEU A 862 -21.19 16.13 -14.58
N ASP A 863 -22.30 15.81 -15.25
CA ASP A 863 -23.59 15.47 -14.66
C ASP A 863 -23.99 14.08 -15.18
N GLY A 864 -23.72 13.05 -14.37
CA GLY A 864 -23.78 11.66 -14.82
C GLY A 864 -22.83 11.39 -16.00
N LEU A 865 -23.41 11.06 -17.16
CA LEU A 865 -22.70 10.79 -18.42
C LEU A 865 -22.47 12.05 -19.28
N VAL A 866 -23.01 13.20 -18.88
CA VAL A 866 -23.07 14.39 -19.73
C VAL A 866 -22.06 15.42 -19.26
N THR A 867 -21.19 15.88 -20.17
CA THR A 867 -20.37 17.07 -19.92
C THR A 867 -21.23 18.33 -19.95
N ARG A 868 -21.19 19.09 -18.86
CA ARG A 868 -21.92 20.34 -18.70
C ARG A 868 -21.14 21.47 -19.34
N LEU A 869 -21.67 22.02 -20.43
CA LEU A 869 -21.04 23.13 -21.17
C LEU A 869 -21.38 24.52 -20.59
N ASP A 870 -22.36 24.56 -19.68
CA ASP A 870 -22.77 25.77 -18.96
C ASP A 870 -22.01 25.99 -17.65
N LEU A 871 -21.23 24.99 -17.22
CA LEU A 871 -20.40 25.02 -16.02
C LEU A 871 -18.95 24.77 -16.42
N GLN A 872 -18.00 25.42 -15.74
CA GLN A 872 -16.59 25.32 -16.09
C GLN A 872 -15.71 25.48 -14.85
N LEU A 873 -14.60 24.74 -14.79
CA LEU A 873 -13.53 24.94 -13.81
C LEU A 873 -12.69 26.17 -14.20
N GLU A 874 -12.18 26.92 -13.23
CA GLU A 874 -11.55 28.23 -13.48
C GLU A 874 -10.03 28.25 -13.13
N PRO A 875 -9.15 27.64 -13.95
CA PRO A 875 -7.70 27.70 -13.79
C PRO A 875 -7.15 29.12 -13.93
N LYS A 876 -6.14 29.46 -13.14
CA LYS A 876 -5.46 30.77 -13.18
C LYS A 876 -3.95 30.64 -13.04
N ASN A 877 -3.19 31.37 -13.84
CA ASN A 877 -1.71 31.32 -13.84
C ASN A 877 -1.24 29.89 -14.05
N SER A 878 -1.95 29.14 -14.90
CA SER A 878 -1.72 27.72 -15.15
C SER A 878 -1.30 27.53 -16.61
N LEU A 879 -0.56 26.46 -16.87
CA LEU A 879 -0.15 26.04 -18.20
C LEU A 879 -1.13 24.97 -18.65
N LEU A 880 -1.82 25.23 -19.76
CA LEU A 880 -2.88 24.37 -20.29
C LEU A 880 -2.58 23.96 -21.74
N THR A 881 -3.08 22.80 -22.17
CA THR A 881 -3.08 22.44 -23.61
C THR A 881 -3.90 23.45 -24.41
N ASP A 882 -5.07 23.84 -23.88
CA ASP A 882 -5.89 24.91 -24.43
C ASP A 882 -6.34 25.90 -23.33
N THR A 883 -6.15 27.19 -23.62
CA THR A 883 -6.56 28.31 -22.74
C THR A 883 -7.88 28.95 -23.17
N ALA A 884 -8.47 28.52 -24.28
CA ALA A 884 -9.70 29.08 -24.80
C ALA A 884 -10.84 29.00 -23.77
N GLY A 885 -11.51 30.13 -23.54
CA GLY A 885 -12.58 30.24 -22.55
C GLY A 885 -12.12 30.42 -21.10
N TYR A 886 -10.84 30.30 -20.80
CA TYR A 886 -10.29 30.47 -19.44
C TYR A 886 -9.67 31.86 -19.21
N ALA A 887 -9.24 32.11 -17.97
CA ALA A 887 -8.60 33.37 -17.58
C ALA A 887 -7.34 33.68 -18.42
N THR A 888 -7.19 34.95 -18.84
CA THR A 888 -6.03 35.45 -19.62
C THR A 888 -4.69 35.36 -18.90
N THR A 889 -4.68 35.01 -17.62
CA THR A 889 -3.44 34.77 -16.86
C THR A 889 -2.87 33.37 -17.10
N ASN A 890 -3.60 32.48 -17.78
CA ASN A 890 -3.08 31.18 -18.18
C ASN A 890 -2.19 31.29 -19.42
N VAL A 891 -1.26 30.34 -19.54
CA VAL A 891 -0.36 30.22 -20.68
C VAL A 891 -0.64 28.93 -21.42
N MET A 892 -0.51 28.98 -22.75
CA MET A 892 -0.61 27.83 -23.64
C MET A 892 0.78 27.57 -24.21
N GLY A 893 1.21 26.31 -24.22
CA GLY A 893 2.46 25.90 -24.85
C GLY A 893 2.99 24.60 -24.27
N ASP A 894 4.19 24.23 -24.70
CA ASP A 894 4.85 22.99 -24.29
C ASP A 894 5.46 23.15 -22.87
N PRO A 895 5.09 22.32 -21.89
CA PRO A 895 5.78 22.24 -20.60
C PRO A 895 7.25 21.86 -20.72
N ALA A 896 7.67 21.28 -21.84
CA ALA A 896 9.02 20.84 -22.14
C ALA A 896 9.58 19.91 -21.06
N PHE A 897 8.85 18.84 -20.75
CA PHE A 897 9.26 17.82 -19.78
C PHE A 897 10.57 17.13 -20.18
N VAL A 898 11.40 16.77 -19.19
CA VAL A 898 12.67 16.04 -19.41
C VAL A 898 12.45 14.73 -20.19
N MET A 899 11.45 13.93 -19.79
CA MET A 899 11.11 12.65 -20.43
C MET A 899 9.63 12.31 -20.26
N GLY A 900 8.74 13.23 -20.66
CA GLY A 900 7.31 12.96 -20.70
C GLY A 900 6.95 11.87 -21.73
N TYR A 901 5.96 11.05 -21.43
CA TYR A 901 5.44 10.04 -22.37
C TYR A 901 3.93 9.91 -22.24
N VAL A 902 3.29 9.28 -23.22
CA VAL A 902 1.86 8.97 -23.19
C VAL A 902 1.66 7.45 -23.11
N ASN A 903 0.62 6.99 -22.43
CA ASN A 903 0.37 5.55 -22.34
C ASN A 903 0.02 4.95 -23.71
N ILE A 904 0.46 3.72 -23.95
CA ILE A 904 0.26 2.96 -25.18
C ILE A 904 -0.28 1.55 -24.89
N ALA A 905 -0.67 0.85 -25.96
CA ALA A 905 -1.01 -0.56 -25.94
C ALA A 905 0.07 -1.42 -25.26
N ARG A 906 -0.35 -2.46 -24.54
CA ARG A 906 0.54 -3.53 -24.06
C ARG A 906 0.21 -4.79 -24.89
N ASP A 907 1.06 -5.12 -25.87
CA ASP A 907 0.78 -6.14 -26.90
C ASP A 907 0.19 -7.44 -26.33
N GLN A 908 -1.13 -7.62 -26.48
CA GLN A 908 -1.84 -8.86 -26.15
C GLN A 908 -1.64 -9.95 -27.22
N THR A 909 -1.96 -11.20 -26.86
CA THR A 909 -1.93 -12.39 -27.72
C THR A 909 -2.94 -12.37 -28.88
N LEU A 910 -3.97 -11.51 -28.83
CA LEU A 910 -4.80 -11.19 -30.00
C LEU A 910 -4.29 -9.91 -30.66
N VAL A 911 -3.44 -10.08 -31.67
CA VAL A 911 -3.07 -9.00 -32.60
C VAL A 911 -4.27 -8.75 -33.52
N LEU A 912 -5.16 -7.84 -33.14
CA LEU A 912 -6.05 -7.16 -34.08
C LEU A 912 -5.30 -5.95 -34.68
N GLN A 913 -5.54 -5.72 -35.96
CA GLN A 913 -4.64 -5.00 -36.86
C GLN A 913 -4.47 -3.51 -36.49
N GLU A 914 -3.24 -3.16 -36.10
CA GLU A 914 -2.57 -1.84 -36.08
C GLU A 914 -3.34 -0.59 -35.60
N THR A 915 -3.22 -0.27 -34.30
CA THR A 915 -3.02 1.10 -33.78
C THR A 915 -2.42 1.03 -32.36
N THR A 916 -1.46 1.91 -32.02
CA THR A 916 -0.71 1.95 -30.73
C THR A 916 -1.51 2.52 -29.55
N VAL A 917 -2.78 2.12 -29.37
CA VAL A 917 -3.73 2.65 -28.36
C VAL A 917 -4.01 1.62 -27.24
N LEU A 918 -4.36 2.08 -26.03
CA LEU A 918 -4.75 1.24 -24.86
C LEU A 918 -5.67 0.07 -25.25
N GLN A 919 -5.46 -1.11 -24.66
CA GLN A 919 -6.18 -2.34 -25.05
C GLN A 919 -7.17 -2.81 -23.97
N THR A 920 -8.26 -3.48 -24.38
CA THR A 920 -9.27 -4.07 -23.48
C THR A 920 -9.51 -5.54 -23.76
N ALA A 921 -9.74 -6.37 -22.72
CA ALA A 921 -10.31 -7.71 -22.85
C ALA A 921 -11.76 -7.76 -22.31
N GLY A 922 -12.65 -8.51 -22.99
CA GLY A 922 -14.08 -8.59 -22.65
C GLY A 922 -14.54 -9.97 -22.18
N ALA A 923 -15.26 -10.06 -21.05
CA ALA A 923 -15.93 -11.27 -20.58
C ALA A 923 -17.45 -11.03 -20.44
N PHE A 924 -18.24 -11.52 -21.39
CA PHE A 924 -19.65 -11.13 -21.56
C PHE A 924 -20.66 -11.87 -20.65
N ASP A 925 -20.26 -12.84 -19.82
CA ASP A 925 -21.20 -13.78 -19.17
C ASP A 925 -21.52 -13.51 -17.68
N GLU A 926 -20.94 -12.50 -17.03
CA GLU A 926 -21.06 -12.34 -15.57
C GLU A 926 -21.84 -11.08 -15.09
N GLY A 927 -22.06 -10.07 -15.94
CA GLY A 927 -22.76 -8.83 -15.56
C GLY A 927 -21.95 -7.92 -14.62
N GLY A 928 -21.89 -6.62 -14.91
CA GLY A 928 -21.06 -5.66 -14.15
C GLY A 928 -20.03 -4.94 -15.04
N ASN A 929 -18.81 -4.70 -14.58
CA ASN A 929 -17.69 -4.20 -15.39
C ASN A 929 -17.02 -5.36 -16.13
N TRP A 930 -17.23 -5.45 -17.45
CA TRP A 930 -16.78 -6.57 -18.29
C TRP A 930 -15.54 -6.26 -19.13
N LEU A 931 -15.01 -5.03 -19.08
CA LEU A 931 -13.82 -4.59 -19.82
C LEU A 931 -12.65 -4.38 -18.86
N GLN A 932 -11.54 -5.07 -19.10
CA GLN A 932 -10.28 -4.84 -18.38
C GLN A 932 -9.26 -4.14 -19.29
N VAL A 933 -8.74 -2.99 -18.85
CA VAL A 933 -7.78 -2.19 -19.61
C VAL A 933 -6.35 -2.65 -19.31
N SER A 934 -5.53 -2.79 -20.36
CA SER A 934 -4.10 -3.03 -20.26
C SER A 934 -3.30 -1.96 -21.00
N TYR A 935 -2.25 -1.46 -20.38
CA TYR A 935 -1.41 -0.38 -20.91
C TYR A 935 0.02 -0.45 -20.42
N GLY A 936 0.88 0.36 -21.03
CA GLY A 936 2.25 0.60 -20.59
C GLY A 936 2.83 1.89 -21.17
N PRO A 937 4.11 2.16 -20.90
CA PRO A 937 5.02 1.34 -20.10
C PRO A 937 4.72 1.38 -18.59
N LEU A 938 4.84 0.23 -17.91
CA LEU A 938 4.73 0.12 -16.43
C LEU A 938 6.11 -0.04 -15.80
N THR A 939 7.02 0.88 -16.14
CA THR A 939 8.38 0.92 -15.62
C THR A 939 8.69 2.25 -14.98
N ILE A 940 9.48 2.21 -13.90
CA ILE A 940 9.92 3.41 -13.21
C ILE A 940 10.95 4.23 -13.99
N THR A 941 11.61 3.61 -14.98
CA THR A 941 12.66 4.23 -15.79
C THR A 941 12.12 5.13 -16.90
N ALA A 942 10.82 5.05 -17.20
CA ALA A 942 10.12 5.98 -18.08
C ALA A 942 9.54 7.13 -17.25
N GLY A 943 9.32 8.31 -17.85
CA GLY A 943 8.52 9.39 -17.25
C GLY A 943 9.24 10.26 -16.25
N ASP A 944 9.95 11.27 -16.75
CA ASP A 944 10.47 12.38 -15.97
C ASP A 944 9.71 13.66 -16.34
N TYR A 945 9.00 14.22 -15.37
CA TYR A 945 8.06 15.32 -15.53
C TYR A 945 8.55 16.65 -14.92
N HIS A 946 9.83 16.73 -14.54
CA HIS A 946 10.49 18.01 -14.35
C HIS A 946 10.47 18.79 -15.66
N ILE A 947 10.34 20.11 -15.57
CA ILE A 947 10.38 21.02 -16.71
C ILE A 947 11.84 21.30 -17.09
N THR A 948 12.06 21.74 -18.32
CA THR A 948 13.40 22.13 -18.81
C THR A 948 13.46 23.64 -19.05
N PRO A 949 14.66 24.24 -19.24
CA PRO A 949 14.81 25.68 -19.50
C PRO A 949 14.05 26.22 -20.72
N THR A 950 13.50 25.35 -21.57
CA THR A 950 12.67 25.74 -22.72
C THR A 950 11.17 25.79 -22.42
N SER A 951 10.76 25.43 -21.21
CA SER A 951 9.36 25.44 -20.80
C SER A 951 8.78 26.85 -20.83
N VAL A 952 7.54 26.96 -21.29
CA VAL A 952 6.79 28.22 -21.21
C VAL A 952 6.24 28.48 -19.80
N GLY A 953 6.37 27.52 -18.88
CA GLY A 953 5.91 27.63 -17.49
C GLY A 953 6.84 28.43 -16.58
N ILE A 954 8.08 28.69 -17.00
CA ILE A 954 9.11 29.34 -16.19
C ILE A 954 8.73 30.79 -15.88
N ASP A 955 8.90 31.24 -14.63
CA ASP A 955 8.63 32.59 -14.10
C ASP A 955 7.18 33.10 -14.32
N ASN A 956 6.24 32.25 -14.75
CA ASN A 956 4.87 32.62 -15.11
C ASN A 956 3.83 32.27 -14.04
N GLY A 957 4.24 31.62 -12.96
CA GLY A 957 3.42 31.33 -11.80
C GLY A 957 3.11 32.58 -10.99
N ALA A 958 2.11 32.52 -10.13
CA ALA A 958 1.81 33.58 -9.18
C ALA A 958 2.25 33.21 -7.75
N ASN A 959 2.23 34.16 -6.82
CA ASN A 959 2.64 33.90 -5.43
C ASN A 959 1.92 32.69 -4.80
N VAL A 960 2.71 31.91 -4.08
CA VAL A 960 2.32 30.69 -3.38
C VAL A 960 2.23 30.93 -1.86
N PRO A 961 1.47 30.12 -1.11
CA PRO A 961 1.48 30.13 0.35
C PRO A 961 2.79 29.56 0.92
N LEU A 962 3.05 29.78 2.22
CA LEU A 962 4.25 29.30 2.93
C LEU A 962 4.52 27.79 2.77
N GLN A 963 3.46 26.98 2.72
CA GLN A 963 3.57 25.53 2.52
C GLN A 963 4.19 25.15 1.16
N LEU A 964 4.19 26.07 0.20
CA LEU A 964 4.64 25.89 -1.17
C LEU A 964 5.89 26.74 -1.46
N GLU A 965 6.61 27.22 -0.44
CA GLU A 965 7.91 27.91 -0.59
C GLU A 965 9.04 26.96 -0.96
N ILE A 966 8.76 25.66 -0.92
CA ILE A 966 9.61 24.59 -1.40
C ILE A 966 8.76 23.79 -2.40
N ASP A 967 9.38 23.33 -3.47
CA ASP A 967 8.72 22.61 -4.56
C ASP A 967 8.78 21.07 -4.35
N PHE A 968 8.60 20.29 -5.43
CA PHE A 968 8.52 18.83 -5.38
C PHE A 968 9.80 18.12 -4.89
N ASP A 969 10.99 18.58 -5.26
CA ASP A 969 12.27 17.93 -4.96
C ASP A 969 13.09 18.68 -3.88
N ASN A 970 12.39 19.51 -3.12
CA ASN A 970 12.88 20.29 -1.99
C ASN A 970 13.69 21.53 -2.35
N GLU A 971 13.43 22.12 -3.51
CA GLU A 971 14.07 23.32 -4.02
C GLU A 971 13.31 24.60 -3.63
N PRO A 972 14.00 25.72 -3.32
CA PRO A 972 13.33 26.95 -2.91
C PRO A 972 12.51 27.59 -4.03
N ARG A 973 11.33 28.11 -3.69
CA ARG A 973 10.42 28.81 -4.60
C ARG A 973 10.17 30.26 -4.15
N PRO A 974 10.36 31.28 -5.02
CA PRO A 974 10.90 31.18 -6.38
C PRO A 974 12.43 31.02 -6.38
N ASP A 975 12.96 30.37 -7.42
CA ASP A 975 14.37 30.57 -7.79
C ASP A 975 14.47 31.56 -8.96
N GLY A 976 15.09 32.72 -8.72
CA GLY A 976 15.20 33.78 -9.73
C GLY A 976 14.06 34.82 -9.72
N GLY A 977 13.29 34.90 -10.80
CA GLY A 977 12.43 36.05 -11.13
C GLY A 977 11.05 36.02 -10.46
N ASN A 978 10.37 34.88 -10.55
CA ASN A 978 9.03 34.60 -10.05
C ASN A 978 8.81 33.07 -10.01
N ASN A 979 7.72 32.60 -9.39
CA ASN A 979 7.48 31.16 -9.30
C ASN A 979 7.21 30.55 -10.68
N ASP A 980 7.65 29.32 -10.90
CA ASP A 980 7.28 28.51 -12.05
C ASP A 980 5.85 27.97 -11.93
N ILE A 981 5.26 27.60 -13.06
CA ILE A 981 4.00 26.87 -13.10
C ILE A 981 4.29 25.37 -13.04
N GLY A 982 3.61 24.65 -12.15
CA GLY A 982 3.77 23.21 -11.98
C GLY A 982 4.30 22.85 -10.60
N ALA A 983 4.60 21.56 -10.41
CA ALA A 983 5.17 21.03 -9.17
C ALA A 983 6.66 21.33 -9.01
N ASP A 984 7.34 21.50 -10.14
CA ASP A 984 8.78 21.73 -10.26
C ASP A 984 9.08 23.24 -10.30
N GLU A 985 10.20 23.68 -9.72
CA GLU A 985 10.79 25.01 -9.80
C GLU A 985 12.21 24.87 -10.37
N LEU A 986 12.45 25.35 -11.57
CA LEU A 986 13.72 25.11 -12.26
C LEU A 986 14.84 26.04 -11.75
N GLN A 987 15.95 25.45 -11.27
CA GLN A 987 17.20 26.18 -10.89
C GLN A 987 18.14 26.58 -12.04
#